data_AF-A0A1Z5L2B1-F1
#
_entry.id   AF-A0A1Z5L2B1-F1
#
_cell.length_a   1.000
_cell.length_b   1.000
_cell.length_c   1.000
_cell.angle_alpha   90.00
_cell.angle_beta   90.00
_cell.angle_gamma   90.00
#
_symmetry.space_group_name_H-M   'P 1'
#
loop_
_entity.id
_entity.type
_entity.pdbx_description
1 polymer ?
#
loop_
_entity_poly.entity_id
_entity_poly.type
_entity_poly.pdbx_seq_one_letter_code
_entity_poly.pdbx_strand_id
1 'polypeptide(L)'
;MLKTQVMSMLDYKWPLLDEKGSPSSTDILSKIYAKIYAKTGNLGTNSLFSMSVEPDSKNVTNYIFVIDQVYFGIGRNQLVNATSPQNKPIVEAYKTYIKQSMMAFDSELEDDELKRIVDDVFNLEAELAKSSRSQEERRDSNSMYHMKSIEELQQETPAVNWLNLINSILDIVNITLKADERILVKEPKYCNSAAKLLRSTNRTTVYNYVVWCMLRALAPKVDPTFRELEFAFQRVTKGLKKSEPVWQKCIRALQNAAADALGRLYVDHKFSAEAKDDMNQLVAELRDSFSILLHENQWMDKETKKEAYKKLQSMIPKIAYADWLTNNTYLNNRYKAVGEISVEDSLINILSNFTHNEAVHDLKKIHTFHNRTEEWISGSAVVNAFYDPEANSITFPAGILQSPFYEYGLPSPTNMGAIGMVIGHEITHGFDDSGAQFDDEGNLRDWWSNDTREEFNKKAKCFVEEYGNIKDEQAAMNLNGENTQGENIADNGGLREAFRAHRVAIAKTGAISSPALPGSGAQFDDEGNLRDWWSNDTRDEFNKKAKCFVEEYGNIKDEQAAMNLNGENTQGENIADNGGLREAFRAHRVAIAKTGAISSPVLPGLEKYSSDQLFFMSAALVWCSSSRTEELKQLIQYDPHSPGKYRVNIPMGNFDEFTKAFNCPSTSRMNLRDKCVLW
;
A
#
# COMPACT_ATOMS: atom_id res chain seq x y z
N MET A 1 29.85 -10.79 -18.39
CA MET A 1 28.79 -11.81 -18.24
C MET A 1 27.40 -11.17 -18.25
N LEU A 2 27.11 -10.23 -17.34
CA LEU A 2 25.82 -9.50 -17.31
C LEU A 2 25.46 -8.87 -18.66
N LYS A 3 26.39 -8.13 -19.29
CA LYS A 3 26.21 -7.56 -20.64
C LYS A 3 25.74 -8.62 -21.64
N THR A 4 26.41 -9.76 -21.70
CA THR A 4 26.04 -10.86 -22.60
C THR A 4 24.64 -11.41 -22.33
N GLN A 5 24.29 -11.61 -21.05
CA GLN A 5 22.97 -12.13 -20.66
C GLN A 5 21.85 -11.15 -21.00
N VAL A 6 21.99 -9.89 -20.60
CA VAL A 6 21.04 -8.81 -20.89
C VAL A 6 20.89 -8.61 -22.40
N MET A 7 21.99 -8.56 -23.15
CA MET A 7 21.93 -8.38 -24.62
C MET A 7 21.32 -9.60 -25.33
N SER A 8 21.48 -10.81 -24.79
CA SER A 8 20.80 -12.00 -25.33
C SER A 8 19.27 -11.94 -25.20
N MET A 9 18.73 -11.03 -24.36
CA MET A 9 17.29 -10.80 -24.23
C MET A 9 16.74 -9.82 -25.27
N LEU A 10 17.60 -8.98 -25.86
CA LEU A 10 17.18 -7.83 -26.67
C LEU A 10 17.44 -8.01 -28.17
N ASP A 11 18.28 -8.97 -28.58
CA ASP A 11 18.75 -9.21 -29.96
C ASP A 11 19.49 -8.03 -30.63
N TYR A 12 19.68 -6.92 -29.92
CA TYR A 12 20.41 -5.74 -30.37
C TYR A 12 21.53 -5.38 -29.39
N LYS A 13 22.60 -4.75 -29.90
CA LYS A 13 23.68 -4.21 -29.07
C LYS A 13 23.21 -2.97 -28.31
N TRP A 14 23.92 -2.65 -27.23
CA TRP A 14 23.75 -1.41 -26.49
C TRP A 14 25.13 -0.75 -26.27
N PRO A 15 25.24 0.59 -26.36
CA PRO A 15 24.18 1.53 -26.76
C PRO A 15 23.75 1.32 -28.21
N LEU A 16 22.51 1.66 -28.54
CA LEU A 16 22.06 1.59 -29.93
C LEU A 16 22.67 2.76 -30.72
N LEU A 17 23.70 2.50 -31.51
CA LEU A 17 24.22 3.45 -32.47
C LEU A 17 23.27 3.52 -33.67
N ASP A 18 23.06 4.72 -34.24
CA ASP A 18 22.15 4.92 -35.37
C ASP A 18 22.80 4.37 -36.66
N GLU A 19 22.66 3.05 -36.86
CA GLU A 19 23.23 2.30 -37.97
C GLU A 19 22.15 1.81 -38.93
N LYS A 20 22.57 1.48 -40.16
CA LYS A 20 21.67 0.95 -41.19
C LYS A 20 21.16 -0.44 -40.76
N GLY A 21 19.91 -0.52 -40.30
CA GLY A 21 19.30 -1.74 -39.76
C GLY A 21 18.81 -1.61 -38.30
N SER A 22 19.06 -0.48 -37.64
CA SER A 22 18.56 -0.20 -36.29
C SER A 22 17.02 -0.20 -36.24
N PRO A 23 16.41 -0.77 -35.18
CA PRO A 23 14.96 -0.91 -35.07
C PRO A 23 14.28 0.46 -35.05
N SER A 24 13.10 0.59 -35.66
CA SER A 24 12.29 1.80 -35.51
C SER A 24 11.77 1.92 -34.06
N SER A 25 11.35 3.12 -33.62
CA SER A 25 10.71 3.28 -32.30
C SER A 25 9.50 2.34 -32.11
N THR A 26 8.76 2.07 -33.19
CA THR A 26 7.67 1.10 -33.24
C THR A 26 8.14 -0.36 -33.17
N ASP A 27 9.29 -0.71 -33.73
CA ASP A 27 9.91 -2.04 -33.57
C ASP A 27 10.45 -2.25 -32.15
N ILE A 28 11.01 -1.20 -31.54
CA ILE A 28 11.46 -1.24 -30.13
C ILE A 28 10.28 -1.61 -29.23
N LEU A 29 9.12 -0.99 -29.44
CA LEU A 29 7.90 -1.32 -28.70
C LEU A 29 7.37 -2.71 -29.06
N SER A 30 7.08 -2.99 -30.32
CA SER A 30 6.37 -4.23 -30.66
C SER A 30 7.21 -5.50 -30.56
N LYS A 31 8.52 -5.42 -30.80
CA LYS A 31 9.40 -6.60 -30.83
C LYS A 31 10.29 -6.69 -29.61
N ILE A 32 10.92 -5.60 -29.20
CA ILE A 32 11.88 -5.64 -28.09
C ILE A 32 11.13 -5.74 -26.77
N TYR A 33 10.13 -4.89 -26.52
CA TYR A 33 9.31 -4.99 -25.32
C TYR A 33 8.67 -6.37 -25.19
N ALA A 34 8.00 -6.86 -26.24
CA ALA A 34 7.32 -8.16 -26.21
C ALA A 34 8.31 -9.31 -25.95
N LYS A 35 9.53 -9.24 -26.49
CA LYS A 35 10.60 -10.21 -26.19
C LYS A 35 11.10 -10.13 -24.75
N ILE A 36 11.29 -8.92 -24.22
CA ILE A 36 11.65 -8.75 -22.81
C ILE A 36 10.54 -9.35 -21.95
N TYR A 37 9.29 -9.00 -22.21
CA TYR A 37 8.12 -9.53 -21.51
C TYR A 37 8.05 -11.06 -21.60
N ALA A 38 8.27 -11.63 -22.79
CA ALA A 38 8.31 -13.07 -23.00
C ALA A 38 9.41 -13.76 -22.19
N LYS A 39 10.52 -13.08 -21.89
CA LYS A 39 11.63 -13.67 -21.11
C LYS A 39 11.52 -13.39 -19.61
N THR A 40 11.05 -12.21 -19.21
CA THR A 40 11.15 -11.72 -17.83
C THR A 40 9.78 -11.38 -17.22
N GLY A 41 8.68 -11.55 -17.94
CA GLY A 41 7.35 -11.12 -17.51
C GLY A 41 7.29 -9.61 -17.28
N ASN A 42 6.74 -9.20 -16.13
CA ASN A 42 6.67 -7.79 -15.74
C ASN A 42 8.02 -7.20 -15.26
N LEU A 43 9.06 -8.03 -15.10
CA LEU A 43 10.33 -7.58 -14.54
C LEU A 43 11.13 -6.79 -15.59
N GLY A 44 11.21 -5.47 -15.39
CA GLY A 44 11.98 -4.56 -16.26
C GLY A 44 11.25 -4.10 -17.52
N THR A 45 9.98 -4.48 -17.70
CA THR A 45 9.15 -4.07 -18.84
C THR A 45 8.34 -2.80 -18.57
N ASN A 46 8.15 -2.41 -17.32
CA ASN A 46 7.47 -1.15 -16.96
C ASN A 46 8.31 0.08 -17.35
N SER A 47 8.14 0.53 -18.59
CA SER A 47 8.98 1.56 -19.24
C SER A 47 8.14 2.63 -19.92
N LEU A 48 7.28 2.25 -20.86
CA LEU A 48 6.47 3.20 -21.65
C LEU A 48 4.97 3.06 -21.42
N PHE A 49 4.50 1.82 -21.22
CA PHE A 49 3.13 1.50 -20.85
C PHE A 49 3.16 0.37 -19.82
N SER A 50 2.27 0.43 -18.85
CA SER A 50 1.95 -0.70 -18.00
C SER A 50 0.85 -1.51 -18.69
N MET A 51 1.04 -2.82 -18.80
CA MET A 51 0.09 -3.73 -19.45
C MET A 51 -0.09 -4.96 -18.58
N SER A 52 -1.35 -5.27 -18.27
CA SER A 52 -1.74 -6.30 -17.31
C SER A 52 -3.08 -6.94 -17.72
N VAL A 53 -3.43 -8.02 -17.03
CA VAL A 53 -4.76 -8.63 -17.08
C VAL A 53 -5.33 -8.54 -15.68
N GLU A 54 -6.44 -7.84 -15.53
CA GLU A 54 -7.07 -7.53 -14.25
C GLU A 54 -8.57 -7.86 -14.34
N PRO A 55 -9.28 -8.04 -13.21
CA PRO A 55 -10.73 -8.04 -13.22
C PRO A 55 -11.27 -6.78 -13.92
N ASP A 56 -12.34 -6.90 -14.70
CA ASP A 56 -13.05 -5.73 -15.21
C ASP A 56 -13.73 -5.05 -14.03
N SER A 57 -13.25 -3.87 -13.62
CA SER A 57 -13.75 -3.19 -12.44
C SER A 57 -15.27 -2.95 -12.48
N LYS A 58 -15.95 -2.84 -13.64
CA LYS A 58 -17.43 -2.72 -13.70
C LYS A 58 -18.16 -4.06 -13.87
N ASN A 59 -17.43 -5.13 -14.13
CA ASN A 59 -17.95 -6.48 -14.23
C ASN A 59 -16.89 -7.49 -13.78
N VAL A 60 -16.66 -7.54 -12.46
CA VAL A 60 -15.54 -8.30 -11.88
C VAL A 60 -15.65 -9.81 -12.05
N THR A 61 -16.71 -10.31 -12.68
CA THR A 61 -16.82 -11.73 -13.07
C THR A 61 -15.88 -12.10 -14.23
N ASN A 62 -15.40 -11.11 -15.00
CA ASN A 62 -14.53 -11.33 -16.15
C ASN A 62 -13.19 -10.62 -15.96
N TYR A 63 -12.17 -11.14 -16.64
CA TYR A 63 -10.90 -10.44 -16.81
C TYR A 63 -10.88 -9.61 -18.08
N ILE A 64 -10.09 -8.54 -18.04
CA ILE A 64 -9.85 -7.67 -19.18
C ILE A 64 -8.37 -7.30 -19.30
N PHE A 65 -7.91 -7.08 -20.53
CA PHE A 65 -6.59 -6.51 -20.77
C PHE A 65 -6.59 -5.01 -20.42
N VAL A 66 -5.65 -4.59 -19.59
CA VAL A 66 -5.54 -3.21 -19.08
C VAL A 66 -4.28 -2.55 -19.62
N ILE A 67 -4.40 -1.29 -20.02
CA ILE A 67 -3.28 -0.40 -20.35
C ILE A 67 -3.31 0.81 -19.42
N ASP A 68 -2.19 1.09 -18.77
CA ASP A 68 -2.04 2.18 -17.80
C ASP A 68 -0.70 2.91 -17.93
N GLN A 69 -0.55 4.01 -17.19
CA GLN A 69 0.70 4.71 -17.01
C GLN A 69 1.73 3.89 -16.21
N VAL A 70 3.01 4.22 -16.39
CA VAL A 70 4.12 3.51 -15.75
C VAL A 70 4.45 4.04 -14.36
N TYR A 71 5.28 3.29 -13.64
CA TYR A 71 5.99 3.77 -12.44
C TYR A 71 7.40 4.20 -12.81
N PHE A 72 7.91 5.22 -12.11
CA PHE A 72 9.17 5.87 -12.46
C PHE A 72 10.37 5.40 -11.61
N GLY A 73 11.56 5.78 -12.04
CA GLY A 73 12.85 5.67 -11.36
C GLY A 73 12.90 6.19 -9.95
N ILE A 74 12.26 7.35 -9.78
CA ILE A 74 12.14 8.15 -8.57
C ILE A 74 10.71 8.71 -8.52
N GLY A 75 10.32 9.36 -7.43
CA GLY A 75 8.96 9.90 -7.31
C GLY A 75 8.61 10.89 -8.43
N ARG A 76 7.35 10.91 -8.85
CA ARG A 76 6.84 11.79 -9.93
C ARG A 76 7.19 13.26 -9.66
N ASN A 77 7.07 13.70 -8.41
CA ASN A 77 7.41 15.08 -8.04
C ASN A 77 8.89 15.41 -8.29
N GLN A 78 9.82 14.48 -8.03
CA GLN A 78 11.25 14.70 -8.30
C GLN A 78 11.53 14.81 -9.80
N LEU A 79 10.74 14.18 -10.66
CA LEU A 79 10.87 14.27 -12.12
C LEU A 79 10.22 15.53 -12.69
N VAL A 80 9.01 15.85 -12.24
CA VAL A 80 8.25 17.02 -12.70
C VAL A 80 8.88 18.32 -12.22
N ASN A 81 9.31 18.36 -10.95
CA ASN A 81 9.90 19.53 -10.28
C ASN A 81 11.40 19.33 -10.01
N ALA A 82 12.14 18.87 -11.03
CA ALA A 82 13.54 18.44 -10.89
C ALA A 82 14.51 19.54 -10.43
N THR A 83 14.21 20.81 -10.71
CA THR A 83 15.06 21.95 -10.36
C THR A 83 14.79 22.51 -8.97
N SER A 84 13.79 22.01 -8.25
CA SER A 84 13.48 22.50 -6.91
C SER A 84 14.62 22.21 -5.92
N PRO A 85 14.90 23.09 -4.95
CA PRO A 85 15.97 22.86 -3.97
C PRO A 85 15.80 21.55 -3.19
N GLN A 86 14.57 21.15 -2.86
CA GLN A 86 14.32 19.89 -2.15
C GLN A 86 14.59 18.66 -3.02
N ASN A 87 14.27 18.71 -4.32
CA ASN A 87 14.39 17.55 -5.21
C ASN A 87 15.80 17.40 -5.81
N LYS A 88 16.55 18.50 -5.93
CA LYS A 88 17.86 18.53 -6.60
C LYS A 88 18.83 17.45 -6.08
N PRO A 89 19.00 17.20 -4.77
CA PRO A 89 19.91 16.15 -4.30
C PRO A 89 19.51 14.74 -4.79
N ILE A 90 18.22 14.44 -4.84
CA ILE A 90 17.69 13.15 -5.30
C ILE A 90 17.87 13.01 -6.82
N VAL A 91 17.59 14.07 -7.58
CA VAL A 91 17.74 14.11 -9.03
C VAL A 91 19.21 13.91 -9.44
N GLU A 92 20.14 14.60 -8.80
CA GLU A 92 21.58 14.44 -9.07
C GLU A 92 22.08 13.04 -8.70
N ALA A 93 21.61 12.48 -7.58
CA ALA A 93 21.93 11.10 -7.21
C ALA A 93 21.37 10.08 -8.23
N TYR A 94 20.18 10.33 -8.76
CA TYR A 94 19.58 9.47 -9.78
C TYR A 94 20.31 9.55 -11.12
N LYS A 95 20.66 10.75 -11.60
CA LYS A 95 21.52 10.93 -12.78
C LYS A 95 22.88 10.26 -12.62
N THR A 96 23.48 10.37 -11.43
CA THR A 96 24.73 9.67 -11.10
C THR A 96 24.56 8.16 -11.15
N TYR A 97 23.45 7.64 -10.62
CA TYR A 97 23.15 6.22 -10.66
C TYR A 97 22.99 5.68 -12.10
N ILE A 98 22.30 6.43 -12.97
CA ILE A 98 22.22 6.12 -14.40
C ILE A 98 23.63 6.09 -15.01
N LYS A 99 24.40 7.18 -14.84
CA LYS A 99 25.75 7.32 -15.43
C LYS A 99 26.65 6.14 -15.06
N GLN A 100 26.77 5.87 -13.76
CA GLN A 100 27.68 4.84 -13.26
C GLN A 100 27.23 3.43 -13.66
N SER A 101 25.92 3.18 -13.70
CA SER A 101 25.38 1.89 -14.14
C SER A 101 25.66 1.66 -15.62
N MET A 102 25.52 2.70 -16.44
CA MET A 102 25.81 2.65 -17.87
C MET A 102 27.29 2.43 -18.17
N MET A 103 28.17 3.12 -17.44
CA MET A 103 29.62 2.90 -17.53
C MET A 103 30.04 1.50 -17.04
N ALA A 104 29.41 0.98 -15.99
CA ALA A 104 29.65 -0.38 -15.51
C ALA A 104 29.12 -1.44 -16.49
N PHE A 105 28.06 -1.13 -17.22
CA PHE A 105 27.48 -2.02 -18.23
C PHE A 105 28.28 -2.04 -19.52
N ASP A 106 28.83 -0.90 -19.93
CA ASP A 106 29.74 -0.76 -21.06
C ASP A 106 30.90 0.20 -20.77
N SER A 107 32.08 -0.38 -20.52
CA SER A 107 33.28 0.38 -20.18
C SER A 107 33.91 1.13 -21.35
N GLU A 108 33.45 0.89 -22.57
CA GLU A 108 33.95 1.55 -23.79
C GLU A 108 33.29 2.91 -24.05
N LEU A 109 32.31 3.32 -23.25
CA LEU A 109 31.61 4.59 -23.42
C LEU A 109 32.47 5.78 -22.97
N GLU A 110 32.58 6.78 -23.84
CA GLU A 110 33.25 8.04 -23.53
C GLU A 110 32.39 8.93 -22.62
N ASP A 111 33.05 9.82 -21.86
CA ASP A 111 32.38 10.66 -20.86
C ASP A 111 31.29 11.58 -21.44
N ASP A 112 31.53 12.13 -22.64
CA ASP A 112 30.56 12.98 -23.36
C ASP A 112 29.36 12.18 -23.85
N GLU A 113 29.57 10.93 -24.29
CA GLU A 113 28.50 10.03 -24.70
C GLU A 113 27.64 9.64 -23.50
N LEU A 114 28.27 9.28 -22.38
CA LEU A 114 27.58 8.97 -21.13
C LEU A 114 26.71 10.15 -20.66
N LYS A 115 27.26 11.36 -20.68
CA LYS A 115 26.51 12.56 -20.28
C LYS A 115 25.26 12.75 -21.14
N ARG A 116 25.40 12.62 -22.46
CA ARG A 116 24.26 12.70 -23.38
C ARG A 116 23.21 11.63 -23.09
N ILE A 117 23.61 10.36 -22.94
CA ILE A 117 22.66 9.27 -22.67
C ILE A 117 21.92 9.51 -21.34
N VAL A 118 22.63 9.94 -20.29
CA VAL A 118 22.04 10.23 -18.97
C VAL A 118 21.00 11.35 -19.07
N ASP A 119 21.34 12.45 -19.73
CA ASP A 119 20.41 13.57 -19.89
C ASP A 119 19.21 13.18 -20.75
N ASP A 120 19.42 12.45 -21.85
CA ASP A 120 18.35 11.98 -22.74
C ASP A 120 17.39 11.02 -22.04
N VAL A 121 17.91 10.04 -21.29
CA VAL A 121 17.13 9.07 -20.52
C VAL A 121 16.35 9.76 -19.40
N PHE A 122 17.00 10.64 -18.64
CA PHE A 122 16.34 11.37 -17.57
C PHE A 122 15.23 12.29 -18.11
N ASN A 123 15.50 13.01 -19.20
CA ASN A 123 14.53 13.92 -19.79
C ASN A 123 13.32 13.17 -20.36
N LEU A 124 13.52 12.03 -21.02
CA LEU A 124 12.42 11.20 -21.49
C LEU A 124 11.53 10.73 -20.33
N GLU A 125 12.13 10.22 -19.24
CA GLU A 125 11.39 9.81 -18.06
C GLU A 125 10.65 10.98 -17.40
N ALA A 126 11.24 12.18 -17.38
CA ALA A 126 10.59 13.38 -16.86
C ALA A 126 9.40 13.84 -17.72
N GLU A 127 9.48 13.74 -19.05
CA GLU A 127 8.35 14.06 -19.94
C GLU A 127 7.20 13.04 -19.80
N LEU A 128 7.53 11.76 -19.59
CA LEU A 128 6.53 10.74 -19.23
C LEU A 128 5.85 11.08 -17.89
N ALA A 129 6.64 11.46 -16.87
CA ALA A 129 6.11 11.85 -15.57
C ALA A 129 5.19 13.08 -15.63
N LYS A 130 5.55 14.11 -16.42
CA LYS A 130 4.68 15.28 -16.65
C LYS A 130 3.36 14.91 -17.34
N SER A 131 3.39 13.89 -18.19
CA SER A 131 2.21 13.41 -18.93
C SER A 131 1.32 12.48 -18.11
N SER A 132 1.83 11.93 -17.00
CA SER A 132 1.10 11.04 -16.09
C SER A 132 0.21 11.81 -15.12
N ARG A 133 -0.89 11.21 -14.66
CA ARG A 133 -1.69 11.73 -13.54
C ARG A 133 -0.99 11.46 -12.21
N SER A 134 -1.23 12.33 -11.24
CA SER A 134 -0.75 12.15 -9.88
C SER A 134 -1.55 11.06 -9.15
N GLN A 135 -1.11 10.65 -7.96
CA GLN A 135 -1.81 9.58 -7.21
C GLN A 135 -3.14 10.09 -6.64
N GLU A 136 -3.19 11.37 -6.28
CA GLU A 136 -4.38 12.07 -5.80
C GLU A 136 -5.48 12.06 -6.86
N GLU A 137 -5.11 12.44 -8.09
CA GLU A 137 -6.04 12.45 -9.22
C GLU A 137 -6.57 11.05 -9.55
N ARG A 138 -5.86 9.99 -9.16
CA ARG A 138 -6.17 8.58 -9.46
C ARG A 138 -6.97 7.87 -8.37
N ARG A 139 -7.41 8.57 -7.32
CA ARG A 139 -8.28 7.99 -6.27
C ARG A 139 -9.73 7.81 -6.73
N ASP A 140 -10.18 8.56 -7.76
CA ASP A 140 -11.46 8.32 -8.43
C ASP A 140 -11.32 7.20 -9.48
N SER A 141 -11.81 6.01 -9.13
CA SER A 141 -11.76 4.81 -9.97
C SER A 141 -12.64 4.95 -11.22
N ASN A 142 -13.76 5.68 -11.14
CA ASN A 142 -14.60 5.95 -12.32
C ASN A 142 -13.87 6.84 -13.33
N SER A 143 -13.07 7.80 -12.86
CA SER A 143 -12.28 8.66 -13.75
C SER A 143 -11.18 7.93 -14.51
N MET A 144 -10.82 6.70 -14.10
CA MET A 144 -9.85 5.86 -14.80
C MET A 144 -10.55 4.83 -15.70
N TYR A 145 -11.86 4.62 -15.58
CA TYR A 145 -12.55 3.59 -16.34
C TYR A 145 -12.88 4.05 -17.78
N HIS A 146 -11.96 3.81 -18.72
CA HIS A 146 -12.18 4.09 -20.14
C HIS A 146 -12.11 2.81 -20.98
N MET A 147 -13.26 2.16 -21.11
CA MET A 147 -13.42 0.97 -21.94
C MET A 147 -13.44 1.34 -23.42
N LYS A 148 -12.51 0.80 -24.20
CA LYS A 148 -12.35 1.09 -25.65
C LYS A 148 -12.09 -0.21 -26.40
N SER A 149 -12.50 -0.29 -27.67
CA SER A 149 -11.96 -1.30 -28.57
C SER A 149 -10.49 -0.99 -28.90
N ILE A 150 -9.73 -2.02 -29.27
CA ILE A 150 -8.35 -1.84 -29.74
C ILE A 150 -8.32 -0.94 -30.99
N GLU A 151 -9.32 -1.02 -31.86
CA GLU A 151 -9.47 -0.16 -33.03
C GLU A 151 -9.70 1.32 -32.66
N GLU A 152 -10.57 1.61 -31.70
CA GLU A 152 -10.78 2.98 -31.22
C GLU A 152 -9.49 3.57 -30.62
N LEU A 153 -8.76 2.80 -29.80
CA LEU A 153 -7.46 3.23 -29.27
C LEU A 153 -6.45 3.48 -30.39
N GLN A 154 -6.46 2.64 -31.43
CA GLN A 154 -5.61 2.78 -32.61
C GLN A 154 -5.89 4.07 -33.39
N GLN A 155 -7.16 4.48 -33.48
CA GLN A 155 -7.56 5.73 -34.13
C GLN A 155 -7.16 6.96 -33.31
N GLU A 156 -7.34 6.91 -31.98
CA GLU A 156 -6.99 8.01 -31.08
C GLU A 156 -5.47 8.20 -30.95
N THR A 157 -4.72 7.10 -30.99
CA THR A 157 -3.27 7.09 -30.76
C THR A 157 -2.55 6.28 -31.86
N PRO A 158 -2.45 6.81 -33.09
CA PRO A 158 -1.97 6.07 -34.25
C PRO A 158 -0.45 5.84 -34.27
N ALA A 159 0.30 6.44 -33.35
CA ALA A 159 1.76 6.32 -33.29
C ALA A 159 2.24 4.96 -32.75
N VAL A 160 1.35 4.17 -32.13
CA VAL A 160 1.62 2.81 -31.66
C VAL A 160 0.69 1.85 -32.40
N ASN A 161 1.22 0.72 -32.86
CA ASN A 161 0.40 -0.37 -33.40
C ASN A 161 -0.09 -1.24 -32.23
N TRP A 162 -1.22 -0.87 -31.63
CA TRP A 162 -1.72 -1.45 -30.39
C TRP A 162 -2.09 -2.92 -30.54
N LEU A 163 -2.81 -3.26 -31.61
CA LEU A 163 -3.21 -4.65 -31.88
C LEU A 163 -1.98 -5.56 -31.99
N ASN A 164 -0.96 -5.12 -32.74
CA ASN A 164 0.26 -5.90 -32.87
C ASN A 164 1.05 -5.99 -31.55
N LEU A 165 1.13 -4.91 -30.79
CA LEU A 165 1.82 -4.91 -29.49
C LEU A 165 1.16 -5.86 -28.49
N ILE A 166 -0.16 -5.76 -28.34
CA ILE A 166 -0.93 -6.61 -27.43
C ILE A 166 -0.83 -8.08 -27.84
N ASN A 167 -1.04 -8.39 -29.13
CA ASN A 167 -0.93 -9.77 -29.61
C ASN A 167 0.50 -10.32 -29.51
N SER A 168 1.54 -9.50 -29.70
CA SER A 168 2.94 -9.95 -29.51
C SER A 168 3.23 -10.38 -28.06
N ILE A 169 2.50 -9.83 -27.08
CA ILE A 169 2.57 -10.26 -25.68
C ILE A 169 1.72 -11.53 -25.49
N LEU A 170 0.51 -11.56 -26.03
CA LEU A 170 -0.41 -12.70 -25.85
C LEU A 170 -0.02 -13.97 -26.62
N ASP A 171 0.84 -13.84 -27.62
CA ASP A 171 1.46 -14.98 -28.33
C ASP A 171 2.18 -15.93 -27.36
N ILE A 172 2.66 -15.44 -26.21
CA ILE A 172 3.27 -16.27 -25.14
C ILE A 172 2.30 -17.37 -24.67
N VAL A 173 1.00 -17.10 -24.68
CA VAL A 173 -0.06 -18.01 -24.22
C VAL A 173 -0.98 -18.47 -25.34
N ASN A 174 -0.60 -18.23 -26.60
CA ASN A 174 -1.38 -18.55 -27.80
C ASN A 174 -2.81 -17.96 -27.79
N ILE A 175 -2.96 -16.75 -27.26
CA ILE A 175 -4.21 -15.99 -27.32
C ILE A 175 -4.06 -14.88 -28.36
N THR A 176 -5.06 -14.68 -29.19
CA THR A 176 -5.07 -13.61 -30.19
C THR A 176 -6.35 -12.80 -30.05
N LEU A 177 -6.21 -11.50 -29.76
CA LEU A 177 -7.31 -10.55 -29.72
C LEU A 177 -7.51 -9.93 -31.11
N LYS A 178 -8.75 -9.55 -31.38
CA LYS A 178 -9.15 -8.87 -32.62
C LYS A 178 -9.21 -7.37 -32.42
N ALA A 179 -9.29 -6.61 -33.51
CA ALA A 179 -9.35 -5.15 -33.47
C ALA A 179 -10.58 -4.63 -32.72
N ASP A 180 -11.69 -5.36 -32.76
CA ASP A 180 -12.95 -5.04 -32.09
C ASP A 180 -13.00 -5.49 -30.61
N GLU A 181 -11.95 -6.17 -30.11
CA GLU A 181 -11.86 -6.58 -28.71
C GLU A 181 -11.84 -5.37 -27.79
N ARG A 182 -12.59 -5.43 -26.68
CA ARG A 182 -12.64 -4.37 -25.67
C ARG A 182 -11.51 -4.54 -24.66
N ILE A 183 -10.84 -3.43 -24.36
CA ILE A 183 -9.77 -3.30 -23.38
C ILE A 183 -10.04 -2.10 -22.47
N LEU A 184 -9.45 -2.12 -21.27
CA LEU A 184 -9.53 -1.01 -20.34
C LEU A 184 -8.29 -0.13 -20.47
N VAL A 185 -8.49 1.16 -20.79
CA VAL A 185 -7.40 2.13 -20.85
C VAL A 185 -7.52 3.08 -19.65
N LYS A 186 -6.73 2.85 -18.60
CA LYS A 186 -6.81 3.63 -17.35
C LYS A 186 -6.50 5.10 -17.58
N GLU A 187 -5.47 5.38 -18.38
CA GLU A 187 -5.01 6.76 -18.67
C GLU A 187 -4.85 7.05 -20.17
N PRO A 188 -5.95 7.32 -20.90
CA PRO A 188 -5.89 7.57 -22.35
C PRO A 188 -5.04 8.79 -22.72
N LYS A 189 -5.08 9.84 -21.89
CA LYS A 189 -4.27 11.07 -22.10
C LYS A 189 -2.78 10.79 -21.99
N TYR A 190 -2.37 10.04 -20.97
CA TYR A 190 -0.99 9.57 -20.83
C TYR A 190 -0.60 8.71 -22.04
N CYS A 191 -1.43 7.74 -22.43
CA CYS A 191 -1.13 6.84 -23.54
C CYS A 191 -0.87 7.60 -24.84
N ASN A 192 -1.71 8.59 -25.15
CA ASN A 192 -1.54 9.46 -26.32
C ASN A 192 -0.25 10.30 -26.24
N SER A 193 0.02 10.91 -25.09
CA SER A 193 1.24 11.72 -24.88
C SER A 193 2.52 10.89 -24.97
N ALA A 194 2.54 9.71 -24.33
CA ALA A 194 3.66 8.77 -24.41
C ALA A 194 3.88 8.30 -25.85
N ALA A 195 2.82 7.96 -26.59
CA ALA A 195 2.91 7.57 -28.00
C ALA A 195 3.44 8.71 -28.91
N LYS A 196 3.04 9.96 -28.65
CA LYS A 196 3.60 11.13 -29.33
C LYS A 196 5.08 11.32 -29.02
N LEU A 197 5.46 11.23 -27.74
CA LEU A 197 6.85 11.29 -27.30
C LEU A 197 7.70 10.23 -28.01
N LEU A 198 7.18 9.01 -28.15
CA LEU A 198 7.88 7.91 -28.82
C LEU A 198 8.17 8.18 -30.29
N ARG A 199 7.27 8.90 -30.97
CA ARG A 199 7.46 9.30 -32.38
C ARG A 199 8.42 10.47 -32.53
N SER A 200 8.43 11.41 -31.59
CA SER A 200 9.28 12.61 -31.66
C SER A 200 10.69 12.40 -31.08
N THR A 201 10.87 11.40 -30.23
CA THR A 201 12.13 11.11 -29.56
C THR A 201 13.03 10.27 -30.46
N ASN A 202 14.34 10.51 -30.38
CA ASN A 202 15.31 9.68 -31.09
C ASN A 202 15.18 8.21 -30.65
N ARG A 203 15.10 7.28 -31.62
CA ARG A 203 15.00 5.84 -31.38
C ARG A 203 16.09 5.31 -30.44
N THR A 204 17.30 5.86 -30.51
CA THR A 204 18.42 5.51 -29.63
C THR A 204 18.11 5.87 -28.18
N THR A 205 17.54 7.04 -27.93
CA THR A 205 17.11 7.47 -26.59
C THR A 205 16.03 6.54 -26.03
N VAL A 206 15.01 6.21 -26.84
CA VAL A 206 13.94 5.29 -26.44
C VAL A 206 14.50 3.92 -26.09
N TYR A 207 15.36 3.36 -26.95
CA TYR A 207 16.01 2.07 -26.69
C TYR A 207 16.86 2.11 -25.42
N ASN A 208 17.69 3.15 -25.24
CA ASN A 208 18.54 3.30 -24.06
C ASN A 208 17.72 3.44 -22.77
N TYR A 209 16.55 4.08 -22.82
CA TYR A 209 15.63 4.15 -21.70
C TYR A 209 15.03 2.78 -21.33
N VAL A 210 14.59 2.00 -22.33
CA VAL A 210 14.11 0.63 -22.10
C VAL A 210 15.22 -0.23 -21.48
N VAL A 211 16.45 -0.15 -21.99
CA VAL A 211 17.60 -0.84 -21.41
C VAL A 211 17.89 -0.37 -19.99
N TRP A 212 17.80 0.93 -19.71
CA TRP A 212 17.94 1.46 -18.35
C TRP A 212 16.91 0.88 -17.38
N CYS A 213 15.63 0.87 -17.74
CA CYS A 213 14.57 0.27 -16.92
C CYS A 213 14.86 -1.21 -16.62
N MET A 214 15.34 -1.95 -17.60
CA MET A 214 15.71 -3.35 -17.45
C MET A 214 16.95 -3.53 -16.56
N LEU A 215 18.00 -2.72 -16.74
CA LEU A 215 19.21 -2.76 -15.91
C LEU A 215 18.90 -2.42 -14.45
N ARG A 216 18.09 -1.38 -14.20
CA ARG A 216 17.65 -1.00 -12.87
C ARG A 216 16.91 -2.14 -12.17
N ALA A 217 16.09 -2.91 -12.91
CA ALA A 217 15.32 -4.02 -12.36
C ALA A 217 16.14 -5.30 -12.12
N LEU A 218 17.10 -5.61 -13.00
CA LEU A 218 17.80 -6.90 -13.01
C LEU A 218 19.21 -6.85 -12.42
N ALA A 219 20.00 -5.82 -12.75
CA ALA A 219 21.43 -5.82 -12.50
C ALA A 219 21.78 -5.88 -10.99
N PRO A 220 21.12 -5.12 -10.08
CA PRO A 220 21.39 -5.23 -8.65
C PRO A 220 21.10 -6.62 -8.07
N LYS A 221 20.24 -7.42 -8.71
CA LYS A 221 19.93 -8.77 -8.21
C LYS A 221 21.11 -9.74 -8.42
N VAL A 222 21.96 -9.49 -9.41
CA VAL A 222 22.96 -10.47 -9.86
C VAL A 222 24.40 -9.97 -9.85
N ASP A 223 24.64 -8.67 -9.99
CA ASP A 223 26.00 -8.11 -10.07
C ASP A 223 26.37 -7.26 -8.83
N PRO A 224 27.49 -7.56 -8.14
CA PRO A 224 27.94 -6.78 -6.99
C PRO A 224 28.16 -5.30 -7.27
N THR A 225 28.67 -4.96 -8.46
CA THR A 225 28.93 -3.57 -8.85
C THR A 225 27.62 -2.79 -8.85
N PHE A 226 26.59 -3.34 -9.47
CA PHE A 226 25.28 -2.69 -9.54
C PHE A 226 24.57 -2.64 -8.18
N ARG A 227 24.82 -3.62 -7.28
CA ARG A 227 24.37 -3.53 -5.88
C ARG A 227 24.98 -2.35 -5.13
N GLU A 228 26.27 -2.09 -5.35
CA GLU A 228 26.95 -0.96 -4.72
C GLU A 228 26.49 0.37 -5.30
N LEU A 229 26.21 0.42 -6.61
CA LEU A 229 25.63 1.60 -7.26
C LEU A 229 24.22 1.90 -6.76
N GLU A 230 23.35 0.89 -6.70
CA GLU A 230 22.01 1.03 -6.12
C GLU A 230 22.10 1.46 -4.64
N PHE A 231 23.00 0.82 -3.87
CA PHE A 231 23.20 1.19 -2.48
C PHE A 231 23.67 2.64 -2.34
N ALA A 232 24.62 3.09 -3.17
CA ALA A 232 25.09 4.48 -3.17
C ALA A 232 23.96 5.48 -3.43
N PHE A 233 23.05 5.17 -4.35
CA PHE A 233 21.83 5.93 -4.58
C PHE A 233 20.90 5.92 -3.36
N GLN A 234 20.67 4.76 -2.75
CA GLN A 234 19.86 4.61 -1.53
C GLN A 234 20.48 5.32 -0.31
N ARG A 235 21.80 5.55 -0.25
CA ARG A 235 22.40 6.37 0.81
C ARG A 235 21.90 7.81 0.76
N VAL A 236 21.70 8.35 -0.44
CA VAL A 236 21.19 9.71 -0.62
C VAL A 236 19.68 9.75 -0.39
N THR A 237 18.94 8.81 -0.96
CA THR A 237 17.47 8.85 -0.92
C THR A 237 16.86 8.30 0.37
N LYS A 238 17.55 7.38 1.06
CA LYS A 238 17.05 6.70 2.26
C LYS A 238 18.01 6.77 3.47
N GLY A 239 19.21 7.35 3.34
CA GLY A 239 20.17 7.43 4.44
C GLY A 239 20.80 6.12 4.90
N LEU A 240 20.77 5.08 4.07
CA LEU A 240 21.32 3.78 4.45
C LEU A 240 22.83 3.90 4.72
N LYS A 241 23.31 3.36 5.85
CA LYS A 241 24.75 3.34 6.20
C LYS A 241 25.41 2.01 5.88
N LYS A 242 24.62 0.94 5.70
CA LYS A 242 25.10 -0.40 5.39
C LYS A 242 24.14 -1.05 4.41
N SER A 243 24.70 -1.68 3.39
CA SER A 243 23.94 -2.48 2.44
C SER A 243 23.34 -3.69 3.14
N GLU A 244 22.13 -4.04 2.75
CA GLU A 244 21.47 -5.25 3.21
C GLU A 244 22.31 -6.50 2.84
N PRO A 245 22.46 -7.48 3.75
CA PRO A 245 23.09 -8.75 3.43
C PRO A 245 22.51 -9.42 2.18
N VAL A 246 23.39 -10.00 1.35
CA VAL A 246 23.01 -10.61 0.06
C VAL A 246 21.90 -11.65 0.22
N TRP A 247 21.97 -12.49 1.27
CA TRP A 247 20.95 -13.52 1.49
C TRP A 247 19.54 -12.94 1.70
N GLN A 248 19.41 -11.78 2.36
CA GLN A 248 18.10 -11.12 2.54
C GLN A 248 17.60 -10.55 1.22
N LYS A 249 18.49 -9.94 0.40
CA LYS A 249 18.15 -9.49 -0.96
C LYS A 249 17.66 -10.65 -1.83
N CYS A 250 18.30 -11.82 -1.74
CA CYS A 250 17.89 -13.03 -2.46
C CYS A 250 16.50 -13.51 -1.99
N ILE A 251 16.23 -13.53 -0.68
CA ILE A 251 14.91 -13.89 -0.16
C ILE A 251 13.83 -12.91 -0.65
N ARG A 252 14.08 -11.59 -0.62
CA ARG A 252 13.13 -10.60 -1.16
C ARG A 252 12.89 -10.79 -2.66
N ALA A 253 13.94 -11.10 -3.42
CA ALA A 253 13.81 -11.36 -4.85
C ALA A 253 12.95 -12.61 -5.14
N LEU A 254 13.12 -13.67 -4.34
CA LEU A 254 12.30 -14.88 -4.42
C LEU A 254 10.86 -14.63 -3.93
N GLN A 255 10.68 -13.85 -2.86
CA GLN A 255 9.35 -13.48 -2.37
C GLN A 255 8.51 -12.77 -3.44
N ASN A 256 9.15 -11.93 -4.26
CA ASN A 256 8.47 -11.24 -5.36
C ASN A 256 8.24 -12.11 -6.61
N ALA A 257 8.99 -13.19 -6.79
CA ALA A 257 8.94 -14.01 -8.01
C ALA A 257 8.23 -15.36 -7.80
N ALA A 258 8.27 -15.91 -6.58
CA ALA A 258 7.80 -17.24 -6.21
C ALA A 258 7.04 -17.19 -4.87
N ALA A 259 6.12 -16.22 -4.75
CA ALA A 259 5.43 -15.89 -3.50
C ALA A 259 4.74 -17.09 -2.86
N ASP A 260 4.07 -17.93 -3.64
CA ASP A 260 3.34 -19.10 -3.12
C ASP A 260 4.28 -20.24 -2.74
N ALA A 261 5.32 -20.52 -3.52
CA ALA A 261 6.31 -21.52 -3.15
C ALA A 261 7.01 -21.17 -1.82
N LEU A 262 7.39 -19.89 -1.64
CA LEU A 262 7.95 -19.40 -0.39
C LEU A 262 6.90 -19.39 0.74
N GLY A 263 5.66 -19.00 0.42
CA GLY A 263 4.54 -19.02 1.34
C GLY A 263 4.27 -20.41 1.90
N ARG A 264 4.32 -21.44 1.04
CA ARG A 264 4.19 -22.85 1.44
C ARG A 264 5.27 -23.24 2.44
N LEU A 265 6.53 -22.95 2.13
CA LEU A 265 7.65 -23.24 3.03
C LEU A 265 7.49 -22.53 4.37
N TYR A 266 7.04 -21.27 4.37
CA TYR A 266 6.82 -20.50 5.58
C TYR A 266 5.70 -21.12 6.43
N VAL A 267 4.54 -21.38 5.83
CA VAL A 267 3.37 -21.94 6.52
C VAL A 267 3.70 -23.29 7.15
N ASP A 268 4.34 -24.20 6.41
CA ASP A 268 4.72 -25.53 6.90
C ASP A 268 5.60 -25.48 8.16
N HIS A 269 6.38 -24.40 8.36
CA HIS A 269 7.33 -24.27 9.47
C HIS A 269 6.88 -23.32 10.58
N LYS A 270 5.96 -22.40 10.31
CA LYS A 270 5.68 -21.25 11.19
C LYS A 270 4.22 -21.05 11.56
N PHE A 271 3.28 -21.73 10.92
CA PHE A 271 1.86 -21.44 11.13
C PHE A 271 1.05 -22.70 11.45
N SER A 272 0.10 -22.59 12.38
CA SER A 272 -0.76 -23.71 12.81
C SER A 272 -2.19 -23.53 12.32
N ALA A 273 -2.94 -24.64 12.22
CA ALA A 273 -4.35 -24.59 11.82
C ALA A 273 -5.22 -23.91 12.88
N GLU A 274 -4.90 -24.11 14.16
CA GLU A 274 -5.62 -23.54 15.29
C GLU A 274 -5.52 -22.00 15.32
N ALA A 275 -4.36 -21.45 14.97
CA ALA A 275 -4.18 -20.00 14.80
C ALA A 275 -5.02 -19.45 13.63
N LYS A 276 -5.20 -20.23 12.55
CA LYS A 276 -6.09 -19.85 11.44
C LYS A 276 -7.55 -19.76 11.92
N ASP A 277 -7.99 -20.75 12.69
CA ASP A 277 -9.37 -20.82 13.19
C ASP A 277 -9.68 -19.71 14.20
N ASP A 278 -8.77 -19.44 15.13
CA ASP A 278 -8.90 -18.34 16.08
C ASP A 278 -8.94 -16.97 15.38
N MET A 279 -8.10 -16.78 14.36
CA MET A 279 -8.12 -15.56 13.56
C MET A 279 -9.41 -15.39 12.75
N ASN A 280 -9.97 -16.49 12.20
CA ASN A 280 -11.30 -16.46 11.57
C ASN A 280 -12.39 -15.97 12.56
N GLN A 281 -12.32 -16.41 13.81
CA GLN A 281 -13.24 -15.95 14.85
C GLN A 281 -13.08 -14.45 15.15
N LEU A 282 -11.84 -13.96 15.31
CA LEU A 282 -11.58 -12.53 15.55
C LEU A 282 -12.12 -11.64 14.43
N VAL A 283 -11.94 -12.07 13.17
CA VAL A 283 -12.48 -11.33 12.01
C VAL A 283 -14.01 -11.33 12.01
N ALA A 284 -14.66 -12.43 12.36
CA ALA A 284 -16.11 -12.49 12.47
C ALA A 284 -16.63 -11.54 13.57
N GLU A 285 -15.95 -11.46 14.72
CA GLU A 285 -16.31 -10.56 15.82
C GLU A 285 -16.19 -9.08 15.44
N LEU A 286 -15.18 -8.73 14.63
CA LEU A 286 -15.01 -7.36 14.13
C LEU A 286 -16.04 -7.00 13.08
N ARG A 287 -16.33 -7.89 12.12
CA ARG A 287 -17.42 -7.69 11.16
C ARG A 287 -18.77 -7.48 11.86
N ASP A 288 -19.07 -8.23 12.91
CA ASP A 288 -20.27 -8.01 13.74
C ASP A 288 -20.26 -6.59 14.36
N SER A 289 -19.11 -6.14 14.86
CA SER A 289 -18.93 -4.80 15.43
C SER A 289 -19.15 -3.69 14.39
N PHE A 290 -18.59 -3.84 13.20
CA PHE A 290 -18.79 -2.89 12.10
C PHE A 290 -20.25 -2.84 11.65
N SER A 291 -20.96 -3.98 11.65
CA SER A 291 -22.39 -4.00 11.37
C SER A 291 -23.20 -3.12 12.33
N ILE A 292 -22.81 -3.08 13.61
CA ILE A 292 -23.47 -2.21 14.60
C ILE A 292 -23.14 -0.74 14.30
N LEU A 293 -21.89 -0.43 13.92
CA LEU A 293 -21.49 0.93 13.49
C LEU A 293 -22.31 1.41 12.27
N LEU A 294 -22.49 0.54 11.27
CA LEU A 294 -23.34 0.83 10.11
C LEU A 294 -24.80 1.05 10.49
N HIS A 295 -25.34 0.30 11.45
CA HIS A 295 -26.73 0.48 11.86
C HIS A 295 -26.96 1.81 12.58
N GLU A 296 -26.08 2.14 13.52
CA GLU A 296 -26.21 3.30 14.43
C GLU A 296 -25.86 4.65 13.81
N ASN A 297 -25.14 4.67 12.68
CA ASN A 297 -24.79 5.95 12.04
C ASN A 297 -26.06 6.73 11.64
N GLN A 298 -26.07 8.06 11.74
CA GLN A 298 -27.27 8.86 11.47
C GLN A 298 -27.22 9.61 10.12
N TRP A 299 -26.12 9.44 9.38
CA TRP A 299 -25.83 10.23 8.19
C TRP A 299 -26.10 9.49 6.88
N MET A 300 -26.19 8.15 6.92
CA MET A 300 -26.64 7.35 5.78
C MET A 300 -28.15 7.12 5.83
N ASP A 301 -28.80 7.21 4.68
CA ASP A 301 -30.19 6.79 4.53
C ASP A 301 -30.36 5.27 4.69
N LYS A 302 -31.62 4.84 4.88
CA LYS A 302 -31.96 3.44 5.15
C LYS A 302 -31.56 2.47 4.03
N GLU A 303 -31.70 2.88 2.76
CA GLU A 303 -31.38 2.01 1.63
C GLU A 303 -29.87 1.89 1.45
N THR A 304 -29.13 3.00 1.59
CA THR A 304 -27.66 2.96 1.54
C THR A 304 -27.08 2.13 2.69
N LYS A 305 -27.65 2.21 3.91
CA LYS A 305 -27.25 1.32 5.02
C LYS A 305 -27.46 -0.16 4.71
N LYS A 306 -28.54 -0.50 4.00
CA LYS A 306 -28.85 -1.88 3.61
C LYS A 306 -27.82 -2.42 2.61
N GLU A 307 -27.45 -1.61 1.61
CA GLU A 307 -26.37 -1.95 0.67
C GLU A 307 -25.01 -2.04 1.37
N ALA A 308 -24.69 -1.11 2.28
CA ALA A 308 -23.46 -1.15 3.06
C ALA A 308 -23.37 -2.42 3.92
N TYR A 309 -24.48 -2.81 4.55
CA TYR A 309 -24.57 -4.07 5.28
C TYR A 309 -24.39 -5.28 4.36
N LYS A 310 -25.04 -5.29 3.18
CA LYS A 310 -24.86 -6.36 2.17
C LYS A 310 -23.40 -6.49 1.74
N LYS A 311 -22.71 -5.36 1.54
CA LYS A 311 -21.27 -5.31 1.24
C LYS A 311 -20.42 -5.90 2.35
N LEU A 312 -20.65 -5.49 3.59
CA LEU A 312 -19.95 -6.03 4.76
C LEU A 312 -20.18 -7.55 4.91
N GLN A 313 -21.39 -8.04 4.66
CA GLN A 313 -21.71 -9.48 4.75
C GLN A 313 -21.07 -10.28 3.60
N SER A 314 -20.93 -9.68 2.43
CA SER A 314 -20.30 -10.32 1.26
C SER A 314 -18.78 -10.22 1.26
N MET A 315 -18.20 -9.48 2.21
CA MET A 315 -16.75 -9.31 2.33
C MET A 315 -16.08 -10.67 2.62
N ILE A 316 -15.05 -11.01 1.83
CA ILE A 316 -14.38 -12.31 1.89
C ILE A 316 -13.13 -12.22 2.76
N PRO A 317 -13.05 -12.95 3.89
CA PRO A 317 -11.83 -13.01 4.70
C PRO A 317 -10.84 -14.03 4.12
N LYS A 318 -9.60 -13.61 3.87
CA LYS A 318 -8.48 -14.44 3.41
C LYS A 318 -7.43 -14.52 4.50
N ILE A 319 -7.49 -15.60 5.29
CA ILE A 319 -6.70 -15.74 6.53
C ILE A 319 -5.51 -16.69 6.35
N ALA A 320 -4.32 -16.20 6.69
CA ALA A 320 -3.03 -16.87 6.67
C ALA A 320 -2.53 -17.32 5.29
N TYR A 321 -3.25 -18.22 4.65
CA TYR A 321 -2.91 -18.82 3.36
C TYR A 321 -4.11 -19.44 2.66
N ALA A 322 -4.05 -19.50 1.33
CA ALA A 322 -5.05 -20.17 0.49
C ALA A 322 -5.06 -21.68 0.74
N ASP A 323 -6.23 -22.31 0.80
CA ASP A 323 -6.33 -23.74 1.13
C ASP A 323 -5.59 -24.63 0.13
N TRP A 324 -5.57 -24.24 -1.15
CA TRP A 324 -4.86 -24.94 -2.21
C TRP A 324 -3.32 -24.92 -2.04
N LEU A 325 -2.76 -24.03 -1.22
CA LEU A 325 -1.31 -23.89 -1.03
C LEU A 325 -0.66 -25.19 -0.50
N THR A 326 -1.40 -25.94 0.30
CA THR A 326 -0.96 -27.23 0.87
C THR A 326 -1.08 -28.40 -0.12
N ASN A 327 -1.77 -28.21 -1.25
CA ASN A 327 -1.91 -29.20 -2.29
C ASN A 327 -0.69 -29.18 -3.24
N ASN A 328 0.22 -30.13 -3.04
CA ASN A 328 1.45 -30.25 -3.84
C ASN A 328 1.18 -30.35 -5.34
N THR A 329 0.11 -31.04 -5.75
CA THR A 329 -0.23 -31.19 -7.17
C THR A 329 -0.62 -29.84 -7.78
N TYR A 330 -1.44 -29.06 -7.06
CA TYR A 330 -1.84 -27.73 -7.50
C TYR A 330 -0.64 -26.78 -7.55
N LEU A 331 0.15 -26.72 -6.49
CA LEU A 331 1.33 -25.85 -6.39
C LEU A 331 2.37 -26.18 -7.48
N ASN A 332 2.65 -27.46 -7.73
CA ASN A 332 3.58 -27.87 -8.79
C ASN A 332 3.04 -27.50 -10.19
N ASN A 333 1.72 -27.63 -10.41
CA ASN A 333 1.11 -27.22 -11.67
C ASN A 333 1.16 -25.69 -11.87
N ARG A 334 1.01 -24.91 -10.79
CA ARG A 334 1.13 -23.45 -10.82
C ARG A 334 2.50 -22.97 -11.31
N TYR A 335 3.57 -23.68 -10.96
CA TYR A 335 4.95 -23.37 -11.35
C TYR A 335 5.46 -24.15 -12.57
N LYS A 336 4.57 -24.78 -13.34
CA LYS A 336 4.96 -25.64 -14.47
C LYS A 336 5.76 -24.92 -15.56
N ALA A 337 5.51 -23.62 -15.79
CA ALA A 337 6.21 -22.86 -16.83
C ALA A 337 7.63 -22.45 -16.43
N VAL A 338 7.99 -22.57 -15.15
CA VAL A 338 9.36 -22.31 -14.66
C VAL A 338 10.37 -23.30 -15.26
N GLY A 339 9.96 -24.55 -15.48
CA GLY A 339 10.82 -25.62 -15.95
C GLY A 339 11.73 -26.21 -14.86
N GLU A 340 12.69 -27.02 -15.28
CA GLU A 340 13.75 -27.51 -14.38
C GLU A 340 14.73 -26.39 -14.06
N ILE A 341 15.14 -26.28 -12.79
CA ILE A 341 16.14 -25.33 -12.33
C ILE A 341 17.33 -26.12 -11.78
N SER A 342 18.54 -25.71 -12.15
CA SER A 342 19.79 -26.22 -11.62
C SER A 342 20.50 -25.18 -10.75
N VAL A 343 21.33 -25.62 -9.80
CA VAL A 343 22.13 -24.70 -8.97
C VAL A 343 23.23 -23.98 -9.75
N GLU A 344 23.57 -24.50 -10.94
CA GLU A 344 24.49 -23.89 -11.90
C GLU A 344 23.80 -22.81 -12.75
N ASP A 345 22.47 -22.73 -12.75
CA ASP A 345 21.76 -21.70 -13.49
C ASP A 345 22.03 -20.32 -12.91
N SER A 346 22.18 -19.34 -13.80
CA SER A 346 22.35 -17.96 -13.37
C SER A 346 21.09 -17.46 -12.67
N LEU A 347 21.26 -16.72 -11.57
CA LEU A 347 20.14 -16.16 -10.79
C LEU A 347 19.20 -15.29 -11.65
N ILE A 348 19.72 -14.61 -12.68
CA ILE A 348 18.90 -13.84 -13.62
C ILE A 348 17.92 -14.74 -14.38
N ASN A 349 18.36 -15.92 -14.85
CA ASN A 349 17.49 -16.88 -15.54
C ASN A 349 16.46 -17.45 -14.57
N ILE A 350 16.89 -17.84 -13.37
CA ILE A 350 15.98 -18.39 -12.34
C ILE A 350 14.85 -17.40 -12.06
N LEU A 351 15.21 -16.15 -11.73
CA LEU A 351 14.21 -15.11 -11.45
C LEU A 351 13.34 -14.80 -12.66
N SER A 352 13.92 -14.77 -13.86
CA SER A 352 13.17 -14.51 -15.09
C SER A 352 12.18 -15.63 -15.41
N ASN A 353 12.53 -16.90 -15.18
CA ASN A 353 11.63 -18.04 -15.35
C ASN A 353 10.44 -17.99 -14.38
N PHE A 354 10.67 -17.59 -13.12
CA PHE A 354 9.60 -17.40 -12.16
C PHE A 354 8.67 -16.24 -12.53
N THR A 355 9.21 -15.08 -12.90
CA THR A 355 8.36 -13.93 -13.31
C THR A 355 7.68 -14.17 -14.66
N HIS A 356 8.29 -14.94 -15.56
CA HIS A 356 7.64 -15.45 -16.77
C HIS A 356 6.48 -16.38 -16.44
N ASN A 357 6.65 -17.29 -15.46
CA ASN A 357 5.57 -18.18 -15.02
C ASN A 357 4.35 -17.41 -14.53
N GLU A 358 4.54 -16.38 -13.70
CA GLU A 358 3.44 -15.51 -13.25
C GLU A 358 2.79 -14.78 -14.42
N ALA A 359 3.58 -14.23 -15.36
CA ALA A 359 3.03 -13.61 -16.56
C ALA A 359 2.20 -14.59 -17.41
N VAL A 360 2.65 -15.83 -17.59
CA VAL A 360 1.90 -16.88 -18.29
C VAL A 360 0.57 -17.19 -17.57
N HIS A 361 0.60 -17.22 -16.23
CA HIS A 361 -0.61 -17.44 -15.43
C HIS A 361 -1.60 -16.30 -15.61
N ASP A 362 -1.15 -15.05 -15.50
CA ASP A 362 -2.02 -13.87 -15.59
C ASP A 362 -2.57 -13.65 -17.00
N LEU A 363 -1.75 -13.82 -18.05
CA LEU A 363 -2.23 -13.69 -19.43
C LEU A 363 -3.28 -14.74 -19.80
N LYS A 364 -3.20 -15.95 -19.24
CA LYS A 364 -4.19 -17.02 -19.46
C LYS A 364 -5.56 -16.72 -18.84
N LYS A 365 -5.67 -15.71 -17.98
CA LYS A 365 -6.94 -15.32 -17.37
C LYS A 365 -7.87 -14.61 -18.35
N ILE A 366 -7.35 -14.07 -19.46
CA ILE A 366 -8.17 -13.48 -20.52
C ILE A 366 -9.19 -14.51 -21.01
N HIS A 367 -10.45 -14.09 -21.18
CA HIS A 367 -11.58 -14.93 -21.57
C HIS A 367 -11.91 -16.06 -20.57
N THR A 368 -11.47 -15.93 -19.32
CA THR A 368 -11.88 -16.79 -18.20
C THR A 368 -12.70 -16.00 -17.18
N PHE A 369 -13.32 -16.71 -16.25
CA PHE A 369 -14.08 -16.10 -15.16
C PHE A 369 -13.19 -15.85 -13.94
N HIS A 370 -13.29 -14.66 -13.37
CA HIS A 370 -12.61 -14.32 -12.12
C HIS A 370 -13.36 -14.93 -10.93
N ASN A 371 -12.61 -15.64 -10.09
CA ASN A 371 -13.09 -16.19 -8.83
C ASN A 371 -12.47 -15.46 -7.64
N ARG A 372 -13.16 -14.43 -7.16
CA ARG A 372 -12.73 -13.59 -6.03
C ARG A 372 -12.46 -14.35 -4.71
N THR A 373 -12.96 -15.58 -4.57
CA THR A 373 -12.71 -16.42 -3.37
C THR A 373 -11.36 -17.12 -3.41
N GLU A 374 -10.84 -17.42 -4.61
CA GLU A 374 -9.60 -18.20 -4.79
C GLU A 374 -8.36 -17.32 -5.02
N GLU A 375 -8.53 -16.13 -5.57
CA GLU A 375 -7.42 -15.21 -5.84
C GLU A 375 -6.94 -14.52 -4.57
N TRP A 376 -5.63 -14.39 -4.39
CA TRP A 376 -5.04 -13.69 -3.25
C TRP A 376 -4.17 -12.54 -3.78
N ILE A 377 -4.35 -11.35 -3.19
CA ILE A 377 -3.56 -10.17 -3.57
C ILE A 377 -2.15 -10.16 -2.97
N SER A 378 -1.85 -11.11 -2.08
CA SER A 378 -0.56 -11.21 -1.40
C SER A 378 -0.24 -12.66 -1.04
N GLY A 379 1.06 -12.99 -1.08
CA GLY A 379 1.56 -14.30 -0.65
C GLY A 379 1.59 -14.44 0.87
N SER A 380 1.60 -15.68 1.37
CA SER A 380 1.45 -15.96 2.82
C SER A 380 2.61 -15.49 3.70
N ALA A 381 3.84 -15.39 3.17
CA ALA A 381 5.04 -15.00 3.92
C ALA A 381 5.27 -13.48 3.98
N VAL A 382 4.19 -12.70 4.06
CA VAL A 382 4.21 -11.22 4.03
C VAL A 382 3.78 -10.68 5.40
N VAL A 383 4.52 -9.70 5.93
CA VAL A 383 4.15 -8.98 7.15
C VAL A 383 3.42 -7.70 6.75
N ASN A 384 2.15 -7.84 6.41
CA ASN A 384 1.23 -6.74 6.11
C ASN A 384 -0.23 -7.23 6.16
N ALA A 385 -1.21 -6.35 6.00
CA ALA A 385 -2.61 -6.69 5.72
C ALA A 385 -3.11 -5.86 4.53
N PHE A 386 -4.24 -6.26 3.94
CA PHE A 386 -4.75 -5.63 2.72
C PHE A 386 -6.25 -5.78 2.52
N TYR A 387 -6.88 -4.75 1.94
CA TYR A 387 -8.21 -4.80 1.34
C TYR A 387 -8.13 -4.75 -0.19
N ASP A 388 -8.90 -5.61 -0.85
CA ASP A 388 -9.07 -5.65 -2.30
C ASP A 388 -10.49 -5.22 -2.68
N PRO A 389 -10.69 -4.06 -3.37
CA PRO A 389 -12.00 -3.60 -3.78
C PRO A 389 -12.69 -4.50 -4.81
N GLU A 390 -11.95 -5.07 -5.76
CA GLU A 390 -12.52 -5.85 -6.87
C GLU A 390 -12.93 -7.26 -6.44
N ALA A 391 -12.31 -7.76 -5.37
CA ALA A 391 -12.74 -8.99 -4.70
C ALA A 391 -13.68 -8.74 -3.50
N ASN A 392 -13.85 -7.49 -3.06
CA ASN A 392 -14.42 -7.14 -1.74
C ASN A 392 -13.85 -8.08 -0.65
N SER A 393 -12.52 -8.12 -0.52
CA SER A 393 -11.84 -9.10 0.35
C SER A 393 -10.81 -8.45 1.26
N ILE A 394 -10.66 -8.98 2.47
CA ILE A 394 -9.63 -8.59 3.44
C ILE A 394 -8.65 -9.74 3.63
N THR A 395 -7.36 -9.46 3.51
CA THR A 395 -6.29 -10.48 3.48
C THR A 395 -5.30 -10.24 4.61
N PHE A 396 -5.13 -11.26 5.46
CA PHE A 396 -4.15 -11.29 6.56
C PHE A 396 -3.20 -12.47 6.35
N PRO A 397 -2.09 -12.30 5.60
CA PRO A 397 -1.10 -13.35 5.38
C PRO A 397 -0.53 -13.93 6.68
N ALA A 398 -0.04 -15.17 6.63
CA ALA A 398 0.53 -15.84 7.81
C ALA A 398 1.68 -15.04 8.45
N GLY A 399 2.41 -14.26 7.64
CA GLY A 399 3.51 -13.42 8.12
C GLY A 399 3.10 -12.27 9.05
N ILE A 400 1.89 -11.71 9.00
CA ILE A 400 1.45 -10.70 9.99
C ILE A 400 0.88 -11.35 11.26
N LEU A 401 0.45 -12.60 11.18
CA LEU A 401 -0.18 -13.35 12.28
C LEU A 401 0.87 -13.93 13.25
N GLN A 402 1.72 -13.05 13.77
CA GLN A 402 2.75 -13.33 14.75
C GLN A 402 2.94 -12.14 15.70
N SER A 403 3.62 -12.35 16.82
CA SER A 403 3.95 -11.28 17.76
C SER A 403 4.72 -10.13 17.05
N PRO A 404 4.41 -8.85 17.35
CA PRO A 404 3.51 -8.38 18.42
C PRO A 404 2.05 -8.19 18.01
N PHE A 405 1.68 -8.47 16.74
CA PHE A 405 0.33 -8.24 16.25
C PHE A 405 -0.66 -9.28 16.77
N TYR A 406 -0.26 -10.55 16.76
CA TYR A 406 -1.11 -11.67 17.12
C TYR A 406 -0.29 -12.78 17.78
N GLU A 407 -0.83 -13.37 18.83
CA GLU A 407 -0.28 -14.60 19.41
C GLU A 407 -1.45 -15.51 19.82
N TYR A 408 -1.40 -16.76 19.37
CA TYR A 408 -2.43 -17.74 19.67
C TYR A 408 -2.46 -18.06 21.18
N GLY A 409 -3.67 -18.10 21.74
CA GLY A 409 -3.88 -18.39 23.17
C GLY A 409 -3.66 -17.20 24.12
N LEU A 410 -3.31 -16.01 23.60
CA LEU A 410 -3.37 -14.79 24.42
C LEU A 410 -4.82 -14.35 24.65
N PRO A 411 -5.09 -13.62 25.75
CA PRO A 411 -6.43 -13.09 26.00
C PRO A 411 -6.92 -12.19 24.86
N SER A 412 -8.20 -12.35 24.47
CA SER A 412 -8.89 -11.53 23.46
C SER A 412 -8.60 -10.01 23.55
N PRO A 413 -8.53 -9.33 24.73
CA PRO A 413 -8.15 -7.92 24.79
C PRO A 413 -6.81 -7.57 24.15
N THR A 414 -5.81 -8.46 24.27
CA THR A 414 -4.46 -8.23 23.74
C THR A 414 -4.47 -8.32 22.23
N ASN A 415 -5.06 -9.37 21.67
CA ASN A 415 -5.17 -9.55 20.21
C ASN A 415 -6.10 -8.48 19.59
N MET A 416 -7.20 -8.12 20.25
CA MET A 416 -8.13 -7.11 19.75
C MET A 416 -7.51 -5.70 19.70
N GLY A 417 -6.61 -5.37 20.64
CA GLY A 417 -5.89 -4.09 20.65
C GLY A 417 -4.69 -4.02 19.68
N ALA A 418 -4.27 -5.16 19.12
CA ALA A 418 -3.16 -5.25 18.17
C ALA A 418 -3.70 -5.65 16.79
N ILE A 419 -3.77 -6.95 16.47
CA ILE A 419 -4.32 -7.41 15.18
C ILE A 419 -5.78 -6.98 14.97
N GLY A 420 -6.57 -6.78 16.04
CA GLY A 420 -7.95 -6.32 15.90
C GLY A 420 -8.08 -4.91 15.31
N MET A 421 -7.14 -4.01 15.59
CA MET A 421 -7.10 -2.69 14.94
C MET A 421 -6.79 -2.82 13.45
N VAL A 422 -5.82 -3.68 13.10
CA VAL A 422 -5.46 -3.97 11.69
C VAL A 422 -6.66 -4.57 10.95
N ILE A 423 -7.38 -5.51 11.56
CA ILE A 423 -8.57 -6.09 10.94
C ILE A 423 -9.64 -5.02 10.68
N GLY A 424 -9.90 -4.16 11.66
CA GLY A 424 -10.86 -3.09 11.48
C GLY A 424 -10.42 -2.05 10.43
N HIS A 425 -9.11 -1.82 10.31
CA HIS A 425 -8.54 -0.94 9.28
C HIS A 425 -8.87 -1.49 7.89
N GLU A 426 -8.62 -2.78 7.65
CA GLU A 426 -8.94 -3.42 6.36
C GLU A 426 -10.45 -3.50 6.08
N ILE A 427 -11.29 -3.70 7.10
CA ILE A 427 -12.75 -3.65 6.93
C ILE A 427 -13.19 -2.24 6.54
N THR A 428 -12.60 -1.21 7.16
CA THR A 428 -12.92 0.20 6.89
C THR A 428 -12.50 0.62 5.48
N HIS A 429 -11.41 0.10 4.92
CA HIS A 429 -11.05 0.31 3.51
C HIS A 429 -12.18 -0.09 2.55
N GLY A 430 -13.04 -1.05 2.92
CA GLY A 430 -14.25 -1.35 2.16
C GLY A 430 -15.27 -0.20 2.06
N PHE A 431 -15.12 0.84 2.86
CA PHE A 431 -16.04 1.97 2.98
C PHE A 431 -15.34 3.33 2.98
N ASP A 432 -14.04 3.39 2.68
CA ASP A 432 -13.28 4.62 2.50
C ASP A 432 -13.59 5.29 1.15
N ASP A 433 -12.85 6.34 0.79
CA ASP A 433 -13.07 7.10 -0.45
C ASP A 433 -12.88 6.26 -1.73
N SER A 434 -12.05 5.20 -1.67
CA SER A 434 -11.78 4.29 -2.78
C SER A 434 -12.72 3.09 -2.76
N GLY A 435 -12.74 2.33 -1.65
CA GLY A 435 -13.53 1.12 -1.53
C GLY A 435 -15.02 1.36 -1.62
N ALA A 436 -15.54 2.50 -1.13
CA ALA A 436 -16.96 2.84 -1.25
C ALA A 436 -17.46 3.00 -2.70
N GLN A 437 -16.56 3.09 -3.68
CA GLN A 437 -16.92 3.13 -5.11
C GLN A 437 -17.32 1.75 -5.65
N PHE A 438 -17.00 0.67 -4.92
CA PHE A 438 -17.26 -0.71 -5.30
C PHE A 438 -18.39 -1.30 -4.46
N ASP A 439 -19.25 -2.12 -5.06
CA ASP A 439 -20.38 -2.76 -4.39
C ASP A 439 -20.00 -4.05 -3.63
N ASP A 440 -21.01 -4.81 -3.21
CA ASP A 440 -20.83 -6.04 -2.44
C ASP A 440 -20.18 -7.19 -3.22
N GLU A 441 -20.27 -7.15 -4.55
CA GLU A 441 -19.63 -8.10 -5.44
C GLU A 441 -18.23 -7.66 -5.86
N GLY A 442 -17.88 -6.40 -5.61
CA GLY A 442 -16.62 -5.78 -6.03
C GLY A 442 -16.74 -5.04 -7.36
N ASN A 443 -17.96 -4.79 -7.86
CA ASN A 443 -18.14 -3.98 -9.07
C ASN A 443 -18.12 -2.49 -8.74
N LEU A 444 -17.35 -1.72 -9.51
CA LEU A 444 -17.35 -0.27 -9.57
C LEU A 444 -18.74 0.22 -10.00
N ARG A 445 -19.56 0.58 -9.02
CA ARG A 445 -20.96 0.94 -9.17
C ARG A 445 -21.30 1.99 -8.13
N ASP A 446 -22.06 3.01 -8.51
CA ASP A 446 -22.64 3.89 -7.51
C ASP A 446 -23.85 3.21 -6.87
N TRP A 447 -23.72 2.87 -5.58
CA TRP A 447 -24.74 2.20 -4.79
C TRP A 447 -25.27 3.08 -3.66
N TRP A 448 -24.89 4.37 -3.64
CA TRP A 448 -25.33 5.34 -2.64
C TRP A 448 -26.42 6.22 -3.21
N SER A 449 -27.29 6.74 -2.33
CA SER A 449 -28.08 7.91 -2.69
C SER A 449 -27.20 9.14 -2.83
N ASN A 450 -27.67 10.13 -3.60
CA ASN A 450 -26.99 11.40 -3.74
C ASN A 450 -26.77 12.09 -2.39
N ASP A 451 -27.77 12.05 -1.51
CA ASP A 451 -27.70 12.68 -0.18
C ASP A 451 -26.63 12.02 0.70
N THR A 452 -26.57 10.69 0.72
CA THR A 452 -25.52 9.96 1.45
C THR A 452 -24.14 10.23 0.85
N ARG A 453 -24.03 10.35 -0.49
CA ARG A 453 -22.77 10.70 -1.17
C ARG A 453 -22.29 12.10 -0.83
N GLU A 454 -23.17 13.09 -0.83
CA GLU A 454 -22.83 14.46 -0.45
C GLU A 454 -22.34 14.52 1.00
N GLU A 455 -23.05 13.86 1.91
CA GLU A 455 -22.70 13.85 3.33
C GLU A 455 -21.40 13.07 3.59
N PHE A 456 -21.15 11.95 2.90
CA PHE A 456 -19.85 11.28 2.95
C PHE A 456 -18.74 12.18 2.45
N ASN A 457 -18.89 12.80 1.29
CA ASN A 457 -17.86 13.67 0.71
C ASN A 457 -17.52 14.82 1.66
N LYS A 458 -18.53 15.38 2.35
CA LYS A 458 -18.35 16.40 3.38
C LYS A 458 -17.56 15.86 4.59
N LYS A 459 -17.85 14.65 5.06
CA LYS A 459 -17.09 14.01 6.16
C LYS A 459 -15.66 13.66 5.73
N ALA A 460 -15.49 13.10 4.54
CA ALA A 460 -14.19 12.75 3.98
C ALA A 460 -13.33 14.00 3.71
N LYS A 461 -13.95 15.12 3.33
CA LYS A 461 -13.28 16.43 3.21
C LYS A 461 -12.76 16.95 4.54
N CYS A 462 -13.40 16.61 5.67
CA CYS A 462 -12.86 16.92 6.99
C CYS A 462 -11.48 16.28 7.18
N PHE A 463 -11.29 15.01 6.79
CA PHE A 463 -9.98 14.37 6.82
C PHE A 463 -8.98 15.06 5.87
N VAL A 464 -9.41 15.44 4.67
CA VAL A 464 -8.52 16.15 3.72
C VAL A 464 -8.07 17.50 4.26
N GLU A 465 -8.98 18.29 4.85
CA GLU A 465 -8.68 19.61 5.39
C GLU A 465 -7.87 19.52 6.68
N GLU A 466 -8.27 18.64 7.61
CA GLU A 466 -7.53 18.37 8.84
C GLU A 466 -6.11 17.95 8.50
N TYR A 467 -5.97 16.95 7.62
CA TYR A 467 -4.66 16.45 7.27
C TYR A 467 -3.89 17.32 6.27
N GLY A 468 -4.55 18.20 5.51
CA GLY A 468 -3.90 19.06 4.49
C GLY A 468 -3.50 20.44 5.01
N ASN A 469 -4.12 20.92 6.09
CA ASN A 469 -3.74 22.18 6.76
C ASN A 469 -2.44 22.06 7.55
N ILE A 470 -2.00 20.84 7.68
CA ILE A 470 -0.72 20.48 8.17
C ILE A 470 0.37 21.08 7.27
N LYS A 471 1.41 21.68 7.83
CA LYS A 471 2.65 22.05 7.18
C LYS A 471 3.86 21.37 7.82
N ASP A 472 4.62 20.70 6.98
CA ASP A 472 5.96 20.24 7.27
C ASP A 472 6.99 21.33 7.14
N GLU A 473 7.50 21.79 8.29
CA GLU A 473 8.53 22.82 8.37
C GLU A 473 9.89 22.33 7.86
N GLN A 474 10.14 21.02 7.82
CA GLN A 474 11.41 20.47 7.38
C GLN A 474 11.46 20.28 5.87
N ALA A 475 10.35 19.91 5.24
CA ALA A 475 10.13 19.84 3.80
C ALA A 475 9.69 21.16 3.21
N ALA A 476 9.27 22.08 4.07
CA ALA A 476 8.60 23.31 3.66
C ALA A 476 7.42 23.00 2.72
N MET A 477 6.59 22.00 3.08
CA MET A 477 5.39 21.63 2.32
C MET A 477 4.28 21.12 3.22
N ASN A 478 3.04 21.24 2.77
CA ASN A 478 1.91 20.66 3.48
C ASN A 478 1.80 19.17 3.22
N LEU A 479 1.19 18.46 4.18
CA LEU A 479 0.75 17.10 3.88
C LEU A 479 -0.23 17.12 2.74
N ASN A 480 -0.22 16.02 2.00
CA ASN A 480 -1.24 15.79 1.00
C ASN A 480 -2.42 15.02 1.60
N GLY A 481 -3.35 15.75 2.23
CA GLY A 481 -4.57 15.20 2.80
C GLY A 481 -5.49 14.49 1.79
N GLU A 482 -5.39 14.82 0.49
CA GLU A 482 -6.08 14.07 -0.57
C GLU A 482 -5.41 12.71 -0.80
N ASN A 483 -4.08 12.67 -0.83
CA ASN A 483 -3.33 11.43 -1.04
C ASN A 483 -3.49 10.44 0.11
N THR A 484 -3.56 10.93 1.36
CA THR A 484 -3.63 10.10 2.57
C THR A 484 -5.06 9.79 3.04
N GLN A 485 -6.07 10.32 2.36
CA GLN A 485 -7.48 10.27 2.79
C GLN A 485 -7.97 8.87 3.22
N GLY A 486 -7.72 7.85 2.40
CA GLY A 486 -8.19 6.48 2.67
C GLY A 486 -7.57 5.87 3.92
N GLU A 487 -6.25 6.02 4.09
CA GLU A 487 -5.52 5.55 5.28
C GLU A 487 -6.05 6.26 6.54
N ASN A 488 -6.18 7.59 6.49
CA ASN A 488 -6.69 8.37 7.60
C ASN A 488 -8.10 7.94 8.03
N ILE A 489 -8.96 7.61 7.06
CA ILE A 489 -10.31 7.07 7.32
C ILE A 489 -10.20 5.66 7.93
N ALA A 490 -9.36 4.80 7.37
CA ALA A 490 -9.17 3.41 7.78
C ALA A 490 -8.60 3.29 9.20
N ASP A 491 -7.58 4.08 9.55
CA ASP A 491 -6.97 4.09 10.88
C ASP A 491 -7.95 4.54 11.97
N ASN A 492 -8.69 5.61 11.70
CA ASN A 492 -9.73 6.10 12.61
C ASN A 492 -10.90 5.11 12.74
N GLY A 493 -11.28 4.44 11.64
CA GLY A 493 -12.37 3.47 11.61
C GLY A 493 -12.00 2.17 12.32
N GLY A 494 -10.86 1.58 11.99
CA GLY A 494 -10.43 0.28 12.49
C GLY A 494 -10.22 0.25 13.99
N LEU A 495 -9.78 1.37 14.53
CA LEU A 495 -9.60 1.55 15.94
C LEU A 495 -10.91 1.62 16.73
N ARG A 496 -11.91 2.33 16.20
CA ARG A 496 -13.27 2.38 16.77
C ARG A 496 -13.95 1.02 16.68
N GLU A 497 -13.70 0.30 15.60
CA GLU A 497 -14.22 -1.04 15.38
C GLU A 497 -13.62 -2.05 16.37
N ALA A 498 -12.29 -2.07 16.51
CA ALA A 498 -11.56 -2.88 17.48
C ALA A 498 -12.07 -2.67 18.90
N PHE A 499 -12.25 -1.41 19.28
CA PHE A 499 -12.83 -1.07 20.58
C PHE A 499 -14.24 -1.63 20.78
N ARG A 500 -15.12 -1.47 19.79
CA ARG A 500 -16.51 -1.92 19.91
C ARG A 500 -16.62 -3.44 19.89
N ALA A 501 -15.84 -4.14 19.07
CA ALA A 501 -15.82 -5.60 19.04
C ALA A 501 -15.39 -6.17 20.38
N HIS A 502 -14.38 -5.57 20.99
CA HIS A 502 -13.97 -5.92 22.34
C HIS A 502 -15.15 -5.83 23.33
N ARG A 503 -15.91 -4.74 23.30
CA ARG A 503 -17.09 -4.58 24.17
C ARG A 503 -18.18 -5.62 23.91
N VAL A 504 -18.40 -6.00 22.65
CA VAL A 504 -19.39 -7.03 22.26
C VAL A 504 -18.95 -8.41 22.71
N ALA A 505 -17.68 -8.77 22.51
CA ALA A 505 -17.11 -10.04 22.95
C ALA A 505 -17.27 -10.22 24.47
N ILE A 506 -17.02 -9.16 25.25
CA ILE A 506 -17.27 -9.17 26.70
C ILE A 506 -18.76 -9.34 27.04
N ALA A 507 -19.69 -8.83 26.22
CA ALA A 507 -21.13 -8.96 26.47
C ALA A 507 -21.68 -10.36 26.16
N LYS A 508 -21.18 -11.02 25.10
CA LYS A 508 -21.63 -12.37 24.65
C LYS A 508 -21.31 -13.49 25.64
N THR A 509 -20.30 -13.33 26.49
CA THR A 509 -19.89 -14.32 27.51
C THR A 509 -20.77 -14.33 28.78
N GLY A 510 -21.94 -13.66 28.77
CA GLY A 510 -22.96 -13.75 29.83
C GLY A 510 -22.87 -12.69 30.94
N ALA A 511 -22.00 -11.69 30.80
CA ALA A 511 -21.83 -10.61 31.78
C ALA A 511 -22.59 -9.31 31.39
N ILE A 512 -23.90 -9.30 31.62
CA ILE A 512 -24.83 -8.15 31.45
C ILE A 512 -24.69 -7.22 32.70
N SER A 513 -24.75 -5.89 32.68
CA SER A 513 -25.45 -4.88 31.86
C SER A 513 -24.54 -3.71 31.45
N SER A 514 -24.70 -3.21 30.22
CA SER A 514 -24.04 -1.99 29.76
C SER A 514 -24.83 -0.76 30.24
N PRO A 515 -24.20 0.27 30.85
CA PRO A 515 -24.78 1.61 30.82
C PRO A 515 -24.89 2.06 29.36
N ALA A 516 -26.00 2.71 29.02
CA ALA A 516 -26.15 3.41 27.76
C ALA A 516 -25.01 4.43 27.60
N LEU A 517 -24.48 4.54 26.39
CA LEU A 517 -23.66 5.70 26.02
C LEU A 517 -24.53 6.96 26.26
N PRO A 518 -23.98 8.05 26.85
CA PRO A 518 -24.57 9.36 26.66
C PRO A 518 -24.73 9.60 25.16
N GLY A 519 -25.90 10.14 24.79
CA GLY A 519 -26.43 10.16 23.43
C GLY A 519 -25.43 10.50 22.33
N SER A 520 -25.57 9.75 21.24
CA SER A 520 -25.14 10.07 19.89
C SER A 520 -25.24 11.58 19.60
N GLY A 521 -24.12 12.20 19.22
CA GLY A 521 -24.17 13.47 18.49
C GLY A 521 -24.76 13.22 17.11
N ALA A 522 -26.06 13.48 16.95
CA ALA A 522 -26.73 13.52 15.66
C ALA A 522 -26.65 14.95 15.09
N GLN A 523 -26.21 15.10 13.83
CA GLN A 523 -25.99 16.41 13.17
C GLN A 523 -27.22 16.98 12.44
N PHE A 524 -28.39 16.35 12.55
CA PHE A 524 -29.60 16.71 11.80
C PHE A 524 -30.86 16.49 12.64
N ASP A 525 -31.90 17.29 12.42
CA ASP A 525 -33.23 17.00 12.97
C ASP A 525 -33.98 15.95 12.12
N ASP A 526 -35.16 15.54 12.60
CA ASP A 526 -36.00 14.49 12.00
C ASP A 526 -36.46 14.81 10.56
N GLU A 527 -36.19 16.03 10.08
CA GLU A 527 -36.54 16.56 8.77
C GLU A 527 -35.33 16.70 7.83
N GLY A 528 -34.13 16.29 8.28
CA GLY A 528 -32.90 16.34 7.49
C GLY A 528 -32.32 17.74 7.33
N ASN A 529 -32.79 18.72 8.10
CA ASN A 529 -32.20 20.06 8.07
C ASN A 529 -30.89 20.06 8.87
N LEU A 530 -29.85 20.68 8.28
CA LEU A 530 -28.61 20.94 8.99
C LEU A 530 -28.92 21.86 10.18
N ARG A 531 -28.94 21.30 11.38
CA ARG A 531 -28.73 22.11 12.59
C ARG A 531 -27.23 22.21 12.81
N ASP A 532 -26.74 23.42 12.99
CA ASP A 532 -25.42 23.67 13.57
C ASP A 532 -25.48 23.21 15.05
N TRP A 533 -25.43 21.89 15.26
CA TRP A 533 -25.47 21.23 16.57
C TRP A 533 -24.19 21.48 17.35
N TRP A 534 -23.11 21.75 16.63
CA TRP A 534 -22.02 22.50 17.20
C TRP A 534 -22.45 23.94 17.16
N SER A 535 -22.77 24.48 18.33
CA SER A 535 -22.57 25.91 18.53
C SER A 535 -21.20 26.27 17.95
N ASN A 536 -21.02 27.50 17.48
CA ASN A 536 -19.69 27.98 17.14
C ASN A 536 -18.69 27.64 18.25
N ASP A 537 -19.12 27.72 19.51
CA ASP A 537 -18.36 27.27 20.67
C ASP A 537 -17.92 25.80 20.61
N THR A 538 -18.76 24.85 20.20
CA THR A 538 -18.38 23.43 20.15
C THR A 538 -17.38 23.15 19.02
N ARG A 539 -17.51 23.87 17.89
CA ARG A 539 -16.57 23.82 16.77
C ARG A 539 -15.24 24.46 17.10
N ASP A 540 -15.30 25.59 17.77
CA ASP A 540 -14.12 26.28 18.28
C ASP A 540 -13.43 25.40 19.33
N GLU A 541 -14.17 24.72 20.19
CA GLU A 541 -13.59 23.80 21.18
C GLU A 541 -13.01 22.52 20.56
N PHE A 542 -13.63 21.93 19.53
CA PHE A 542 -13.01 20.82 18.81
C PHE A 542 -11.76 21.27 18.08
N ASN A 543 -11.81 22.37 17.31
CA ASN A 543 -10.65 22.89 16.60
C ASN A 543 -9.53 23.23 17.58
N LYS A 544 -9.85 23.79 18.75
CA LYS A 544 -8.92 24.04 19.84
C LYS A 544 -8.33 22.74 20.41
N LYS A 545 -9.13 21.69 20.59
CA LYS A 545 -8.67 20.37 21.04
C LYS A 545 -7.84 19.65 19.98
N ALA A 546 -8.19 19.73 18.70
CA ALA A 546 -7.41 19.19 17.59
C ALA A 546 -6.10 19.95 17.43
N LYS A 547 -6.12 21.29 17.57
CA LYS A 547 -4.92 22.15 17.58
C LYS A 547 -4.00 21.86 18.77
N CYS A 548 -4.55 21.38 19.89
CA CYS A 548 -3.73 20.88 20.99
C CYS A 548 -2.77 19.79 20.51
N PHE A 549 -3.22 18.80 19.72
CA PHE A 549 -2.36 17.75 19.19
C PHE A 549 -1.30 18.30 18.24
N VAL A 550 -1.66 19.29 17.42
CA VAL A 550 -0.72 19.99 16.55
C VAL A 550 0.41 20.64 17.35
N GLU A 551 0.05 21.42 18.36
CA GLU A 551 1.00 22.15 19.19
C GLU A 551 1.83 21.19 20.05
N GLU A 552 1.20 20.19 20.65
CA GLU A 552 1.86 19.20 21.51
C GLU A 552 2.91 18.41 20.74
N TYR A 553 2.54 17.82 19.59
CA TYR A 553 3.49 17.07 18.78
C TYR A 553 4.49 18.01 18.09
N GLY A 554 4.04 19.15 17.57
CA GLY A 554 4.88 20.13 16.88
C GLY A 554 5.98 20.75 17.75
N ASN A 555 5.77 20.80 19.07
CA ASN A 555 6.76 21.29 20.03
C ASN A 555 7.84 20.25 20.39
N ILE A 556 7.70 19.01 19.93
CA ILE A 556 8.62 17.94 20.25
C ILE A 556 9.76 17.92 19.25
N LYS A 557 10.97 18.19 19.72
CA LYS A 557 12.18 18.01 18.93
C LYS A 557 12.68 16.58 19.00
N ASP A 558 12.76 15.91 17.86
CA ASP A 558 13.49 14.66 17.75
C ASP A 558 14.99 14.92 17.77
N GLU A 559 15.67 14.40 18.79
CA GLU A 559 17.11 14.60 18.99
C GLU A 559 17.96 13.96 17.88
N GLN A 560 17.53 12.81 17.34
CA GLN A 560 18.29 12.05 16.35
C GLN A 560 18.19 12.68 14.96
N ALA A 561 17.01 13.19 14.62
CA ALA A 561 16.77 13.89 13.36
C ALA A 561 17.14 15.40 13.45
N ALA A 562 17.33 15.90 14.69
CA ALA A 562 17.64 17.29 15.03
C ALA A 562 16.57 18.30 14.58
N MET A 563 15.31 17.88 14.63
CA MET A 563 14.19 18.58 14.00
C MET A 563 12.88 18.29 14.74
N ASN A 564 11.93 19.21 14.67
CA ASN A 564 10.65 19.05 15.36
C ASN A 564 9.76 18.07 14.63
N LEU A 565 9.02 17.24 15.37
CA LEU A 565 7.93 16.50 14.76
C LEU A 565 6.98 17.48 14.10
N ASN A 566 6.36 16.98 13.06
CA ASN A 566 5.35 17.73 12.40
C ASN A 566 3.99 17.33 12.98
N GLY A 567 3.64 17.99 14.09
CA GLY A 567 2.36 17.78 14.79
C GLY A 567 1.17 18.23 13.96
N GLU A 568 1.42 19.14 13.04
CA GLU A 568 0.61 19.32 11.86
C GLU A 568 0.51 17.95 11.17
N ASN A 569 1.49 17.38 10.46
CA ASN A 569 1.41 16.18 9.58
C ASN A 569 0.83 14.93 10.16
N THR A 570 1.05 14.81 11.44
CA THR A 570 0.65 13.63 12.14
C THR A 570 -0.67 13.84 12.85
N GLN A 571 -1.32 15.03 12.76
CA GLN A 571 -2.46 15.44 13.58
C GLN A 571 -3.55 14.39 13.65
N GLY A 572 -4.11 13.97 12.52
CA GLY A 572 -5.22 13.03 12.57
C GLY A 572 -4.78 11.61 12.95
N GLU A 573 -3.56 11.18 12.58
CA GLU A 573 -2.98 9.92 13.09
C GLU A 573 -2.71 9.96 14.59
N ASN A 574 -2.30 11.11 15.11
CA ASN A 574 -2.07 11.34 16.53
C ASN A 574 -3.40 11.35 17.29
N ILE A 575 -4.45 11.93 16.71
CA ILE A 575 -5.82 11.91 17.23
C ILE A 575 -6.35 10.47 17.23
N ALA A 576 -6.12 9.73 16.15
CA ALA A 576 -6.45 8.31 16.06
C ALA A 576 -5.72 7.53 17.16
N ASP A 577 -4.39 7.59 17.23
CA ASP A 577 -3.59 6.91 18.27
C ASP A 577 -4.07 7.21 19.69
N ASN A 578 -4.34 8.49 19.99
CA ASN A 578 -4.81 8.92 21.31
C ASN A 578 -6.21 8.41 21.62
N GLY A 579 -7.17 8.59 20.71
CA GLY A 579 -8.54 8.10 20.87
C GLY A 579 -8.56 6.58 20.97
N GLY A 580 -7.73 5.93 20.18
CA GLY A 580 -7.62 4.50 20.10
C GLY A 580 -7.09 3.80 21.31
N LEU A 581 -5.97 4.31 21.84
CA LEU A 581 -5.40 3.79 23.06
C LEU A 581 -6.40 3.91 24.22
N ARG A 582 -7.12 5.04 24.30
CA ARG A 582 -8.13 5.29 25.34
C ARG A 582 -9.28 4.32 25.27
N GLU A 583 -9.82 4.17 24.06
CA GLU A 583 -10.94 3.30 23.84
C GLU A 583 -10.50 1.84 24.05
N ALA A 584 -9.41 1.36 23.45
CA ALA A 584 -8.88 0.02 23.70
C ALA A 584 -8.63 -0.28 25.19
N PHE A 585 -8.11 0.68 25.97
CA PHE A 585 -7.93 0.51 27.43
C PHE A 585 -9.26 0.47 28.19
N ARG A 586 -10.21 1.33 27.82
CA ARG A 586 -11.57 1.30 28.40
C ARG A 586 -12.21 -0.07 28.16
N ALA A 587 -11.99 -0.63 26.99
CA ALA A 587 -12.38 -1.98 26.61
C ALA A 587 -11.77 -3.01 27.57
N HIS A 588 -10.44 -3.00 27.71
CA HIS A 588 -9.68 -3.84 28.62
C HIS A 588 -10.20 -3.81 30.07
N ARG A 589 -10.45 -2.62 30.61
CA ARG A 589 -10.97 -2.46 31.99
C ARG A 589 -12.36 -3.05 32.18
N VAL A 590 -13.21 -2.95 31.16
CA VAL A 590 -14.54 -3.59 31.18
C VAL A 590 -14.40 -5.12 31.15
N ALA A 591 -13.41 -5.67 30.45
CA ALA A 591 -13.12 -7.11 30.46
C ALA A 591 -12.71 -7.62 31.85
N ILE A 592 -11.77 -6.93 32.52
CA ILE A 592 -11.29 -7.29 33.87
C ILE A 592 -12.42 -7.23 34.89
N ALA A 593 -13.20 -6.14 34.87
CA ALA A 593 -14.28 -5.94 35.84
C ALA A 593 -15.38 -7.01 35.75
N LYS A 594 -15.56 -7.64 34.59
CA LYS A 594 -16.66 -8.58 34.31
C LYS A 594 -16.28 -10.05 34.44
N THR A 595 -15.04 -10.42 34.17
CA THR A 595 -14.54 -11.81 34.30
C THR A 595 -14.22 -12.19 35.74
N GLY A 596 -14.27 -11.23 36.69
CA GLY A 596 -13.77 -11.42 38.05
C GLY A 596 -12.25 -11.67 38.09
N ALA A 597 -11.57 -11.57 36.95
CA ALA A 597 -10.16 -11.88 36.79
C ALA A 597 -9.32 -10.71 37.30
N ILE A 598 -9.29 -10.59 38.63
CA ILE A 598 -8.11 -10.16 39.37
C ILE A 598 -6.92 -11.10 39.05
N SER A 599 -7.17 -12.23 38.38
CA SER A 599 -6.19 -13.20 37.89
C SER A 599 -6.39 -13.58 36.40
N SER A 600 -6.22 -12.64 35.45
CA SER A 600 -5.72 -13.06 34.14
C SER A 600 -4.47 -13.92 34.37
N PRO A 601 -4.20 -14.97 33.56
CA PRO A 601 -2.97 -15.75 33.71
C PRO A 601 -1.80 -14.78 33.73
N VAL A 602 -1.16 -14.71 34.89
CA VAL A 602 -0.05 -13.81 35.09
C VAL A 602 1.07 -14.33 34.19
N LEU A 603 1.50 -13.53 33.23
CA LEU A 603 2.53 -13.94 32.28
C LEU A 603 3.78 -14.34 33.09
N PRO A 604 4.28 -15.59 32.97
CA PRO A 604 5.45 -16.03 33.71
C PRO A 604 6.64 -15.09 33.49
N GLY A 605 7.28 -14.65 34.57
CA GLY A 605 8.37 -13.66 34.57
C GLY A 605 7.94 -12.19 34.56
N LEU A 606 6.63 -11.91 34.43
CA LEU A 606 6.05 -10.56 34.47
C LEU A 606 5.05 -10.40 35.63
N GLU A 607 5.15 -11.23 36.66
CA GLU A 607 4.14 -11.33 37.72
C GLU A 607 3.99 -10.08 38.59
N LYS A 608 5.00 -9.22 38.54
CA LYS A 608 4.99 -7.92 39.20
C LYS A 608 4.14 -6.86 38.49
N TYR A 609 3.72 -7.10 37.24
CA TYR A 609 2.95 -6.15 36.45
C TYR A 609 1.46 -6.44 36.53
N SER A 610 0.66 -5.40 36.72
CA SER A 610 -0.80 -5.51 36.68
C SER A 610 -1.29 -5.73 35.25
N SER A 611 -2.52 -6.19 35.09
CA SER A 611 -3.16 -6.34 33.78
C SER A 611 -3.18 -5.02 32.98
N ASP A 612 -3.46 -3.90 33.65
CA ASP A 612 -3.42 -2.57 33.03
C ASP A 612 -2.01 -2.21 32.54
N GLN A 613 -0.98 -2.52 33.33
CA GLN A 613 0.42 -2.31 32.92
C GLN A 613 0.79 -3.18 31.73
N LEU A 614 0.34 -4.44 31.70
CA LEU A 614 0.57 -5.35 30.58
C LEU A 614 -0.15 -4.89 29.30
N PHE A 615 -1.36 -4.33 29.41
CA PHE A 615 -2.05 -3.72 28.26
C PHE A 615 -1.20 -2.61 27.63
N PHE A 616 -0.77 -1.64 28.44
CA PHE A 616 0.02 -0.52 27.92
C PHE A 616 1.38 -0.97 27.40
N MET A 617 2.02 -1.94 28.06
CA MET A 617 3.25 -2.54 27.53
C MET A 617 3.02 -3.22 26.18
N SER A 618 1.93 -3.96 26.01
CA SER A 618 1.58 -4.60 24.74
C SER A 618 1.33 -3.58 23.63
N ALA A 619 0.54 -2.54 23.91
CA ALA A 619 0.28 -1.46 22.96
C ALA A 619 1.58 -0.73 22.55
N ALA A 620 2.53 -0.54 23.49
CA ALA A 620 3.84 0.05 23.18
C ALA A 620 4.73 -0.86 22.32
N LEU A 621 4.67 -2.18 22.51
CA LEU A 621 5.56 -3.14 21.85
C LEU A 621 5.33 -3.20 20.34
N VAL A 622 4.10 -2.97 19.87
CA VAL A 622 3.76 -2.93 18.43
C VAL A 622 4.56 -1.85 17.70
N TRP A 623 4.86 -0.74 18.37
CA TRP A 623 5.52 0.43 17.78
C TRP A 623 7.02 0.50 18.04
N CYS A 624 7.61 -0.58 18.59
CA CYS A 624 9.04 -0.67 18.83
C CYS A 624 9.82 -0.67 17.53
N SER A 625 10.34 0.51 17.15
CA SER A 625 11.12 0.74 15.94
C SER A 625 12.29 1.68 16.20
N SER A 626 13.28 1.65 15.29
CA SER A 626 14.37 2.62 15.25
C SER A 626 14.71 2.88 13.80
N SER A 627 14.75 4.16 13.42
CA SER A 627 15.04 4.59 12.06
C SER A 627 16.42 5.23 12.00
N ARG A 628 17.05 5.26 10.82
CA ARG A 628 18.29 6.03 10.61
C ARG A 628 17.98 7.52 10.56
N THR A 629 18.94 8.40 10.82
CA THR A 629 18.70 9.86 10.79
C THR A 629 18.04 10.32 9.50
N GLU A 630 18.58 10.04 8.30
CA GLU A 630 17.94 10.58 7.07
C GLU A 630 16.60 9.92 6.75
N GLU A 631 16.42 8.64 7.08
CA GLU A 631 15.11 7.96 6.97
C GLU A 631 14.11 8.58 7.94
N LEU A 632 14.51 8.84 9.18
CA LEU A 632 13.69 9.51 10.18
C LEU A 632 13.36 10.93 9.77
N LYS A 633 14.28 11.65 9.10
CA LYS A 633 13.97 12.94 8.48
C LYS A 633 12.86 12.75 7.45
N GLN A 634 13.01 11.83 6.50
CA GLN A 634 11.97 11.56 5.49
C GLN A 634 10.62 11.17 6.12
N LEU A 635 10.63 10.35 7.17
CA LEU A 635 9.41 9.95 7.88
C LEU A 635 8.75 11.14 8.58
N ILE A 636 9.49 11.87 9.42
CA ILE A 636 8.95 13.06 10.11
C ILE A 636 8.40 14.07 9.08
N GLN A 637 9.06 14.14 7.93
CA GLN A 637 8.84 15.14 6.89
C GLN A 637 7.68 14.84 5.93
N TYR A 638 7.45 13.57 5.61
CA TYR A 638 6.53 13.17 4.53
C TYR A 638 5.56 12.04 4.90
N ASP A 639 5.80 11.30 5.98
CA ASP A 639 4.91 10.22 6.40
C ASP A 639 3.77 10.80 7.26
N PRO A 640 2.49 10.52 6.96
CA PRO A 640 1.36 10.97 7.78
C PRO A 640 1.38 10.41 9.21
N HIS A 641 2.18 9.40 9.49
CA HIS A 641 2.29 8.80 10.80
C HIS A 641 3.43 9.40 11.62
N SER A 642 3.17 9.65 12.91
CA SER A 642 4.24 9.95 13.86
C SER A 642 5.25 8.79 13.94
N PRO A 643 6.57 9.06 14.12
CA PRO A 643 7.52 7.98 14.37
C PRO A 643 7.11 7.14 15.59
N GLY A 644 7.33 5.82 15.54
CA GLY A 644 6.73 4.87 16.50
C GLY A 644 6.87 5.23 17.99
N LYS A 645 8.03 5.76 18.43
CA LYS A 645 8.20 6.17 19.84
C LYS A 645 7.23 7.28 20.28
N TYR A 646 6.76 8.12 19.36
CA TYR A 646 5.83 9.21 19.62
C TYR A 646 4.38 8.76 19.53
N ARG A 647 4.06 7.79 18.65
CA ARG A 647 2.79 7.02 18.67
C ARG A 647 2.58 6.24 19.97
N VAL A 648 3.64 6.06 20.77
CA VAL A 648 3.54 5.48 22.12
C VAL A 648 3.53 6.55 23.20
N ASN A 649 4.61 7.35 23.28
CA ASN A 649 4.87 8.16 24.46
C ASN A 649 3.84 9.26 24.66
N ILE A 650 3.34 9.87 23.58
CA ILE A 650 2.44 11.01 23.67
C ILE A 650 1.00 10.54 23.95
N PRO A 651 0.44 9.54 23.24
CA PRO A 651 -0.84 8.94 23.62
C PRO A 651 -0.87 8.46 25.07
N MET A 652 0.18 7.77 25.53
CA MET A 652 0.27 7.32 26.92
C MET A 652 0.42 8.48 27.90
N GLY A 653 1.23 9.49 27.57
CA GLY A 653 1.46 10.67 28.40
C GLY A 653 0.20 11.53 28.60
N ASN A 654 -0.66 11.56 27.58
CA ASN A 654 -1.97 12.20 27.62
C ASN A 654 -3.02 11.41 28.40
N PHE A 655 -2.76 10.15 28.74
CA PHE A 655 -3.77 9.26 29.29
C PHE A 655 -3.59 9.05 30.80
N ASP A 656 -4.54 9.54 31.60
CA ASP A 656 -4.48 9.46 33.07
C ASP A 656 -4.45 8.01 33.59
N GLU A 657 -5.07 7.10 32.87
CA GLU A 657 -5.13 5.69 33.17
C GLU A 657 -3.75 5.05 33.09
N PHE A 658 -2.94 5.45 32.11
CA PHE A 658 -1.54 5.04 32.01
C PHE A 658 -0.73 5.60 33.20
N THR A 659 -0.86 6.90 33.50
CA THR A 659 -0.09 7.53 34.58
C THR A 659 -0.44 6.94 35.95
N LYS A 660 -1.71 6.57 36.16
CA LYS A 660 -2.15 5.81 37.34
C LYS A 660 -1.59 4.39 37.35
N ALA A 661 -1.67 3.65 36.24
CA ALA A 661 -1.20 2.27 36.16
C ALA A 661 0.30 2.15 36.48
N PHE A 662 1.11 3.15 36.12
CA PHE A 662 2.56 3.17 36.37
C PHE A 662 2.99 4.09 37.52
N ASN A 663 2.06 4.70 38.26
CA ASN A 663 2.34 5.66 39.33
C ASN A 663 3.30 6.79 38.90
N CYS A 664 3.09 7.36 37.70
CA CYS A 664 3.95 8.39 37.14
C CYS A 664 3.82 9.73 37.92
N PRO A 665 4.90 10.29 38.50
CA PRO A 665 4.88 11.59 39.15
C PRO A 665 4.41 12.71 38.20
N SER A 666 3.82 13.78 38.73
CA SER A 666 3.40 14.97 37.95
C SER A 666 4.56 15.73 37.31
N THR A 667 5.79 15.47 37.74
CA THR A 667 7.02 16.01 37.14
C THR A 667 7.65 15.08 36.11
N SER A 668 7.07 13.88 35.89
CA SER A 668 7.64 12.91 34.97
C SER A 668 7.29 13.24 33.52
N ARG A 669 8.20 12.88 32.59
CA ARG A 669 8.03 13.10 31.15
C ARG A 669 6.82 12.37 30.54
N MET A 670 6.32 11.33 31.21
CA MET A 670 5.18 10.52 30.76
C MET A 670 3.88 10.92 31.47
N ASN A 671 3.87 12.04 32.20
CA ASN A 671 2.66 12.63 32.76
C ASN A 671 2.58 14.07 32.27
N LEU A 672 2.11 14.23 31.03
CA LEU A 672 2.04 15.52 30.35
C LEU A 672 1.10 16.44 31.14
N ARG A 673 1.48 17.72 31.26
CA ARG A 673 0.72 18.68 32.09
C ARG A 673 -0.54 19.15 31.37
N ASP A 674 -0.39 19.48 30.09
CA ASP A 674 -1.46 20.00 29.23
C ASP A 674 -1.91 18.89 28.29
N LYS A 675 -2.69 17.95 28.82
CA LYS A 675 -3.05 16.72 28.10
C LYS A 675 -4.04 16.99 26.98
N CYS A 676 -3.67 16.61 25.75
CA CYS A 676 -4.58 16.70 24.62
C CYS A 676 -5.56 15.52 24.63
N VAL A 677 -6.86 15.85 24.67
CA VAL A 677 -7.95 14.86 24.66
C VAL A 677 -9.07 15.36 23.75
N LEU A 678 -9.33 14.62 22.68
CA LEU A 678 -10.44 14.89 21.78
C LEU A 678 -11.61 13.95 22.08
N TRP A 679 -11.40 12.66 21.80
CA TRP A 679 -12.36 11.57 21.93
C TRP A 679 -12.39 10.96 23.33
#